data_AF-Q06PM6-F1
#
_entry.id   AF-Q06PM6-F1
#
_cell.length_a   1.000
_cell.length_b   1.000
_cell.length_c   1.000
_cell.angle_alpha   90.00
_cell.angle_beta   90.00
_cell.angle_gamma   90.00
#
_symmetry.space_group_name_H-M   'P 1'
#
loop_
_entity.id
_entity.type
_entity.pdbx_description
1 polymer ?
#
loop_
_entity_poly.entity_id
_entity_poly.type
_entity_poly.pdbx_seq_one_letter_code
_entity_poly.pdbx_strand_id
1 'polypeptide(L)'
;MDQRNLTLPTPAATTIMSSSSAAMSAGFASLGGPTTSALTGSTIALATTTTAPPTTTPATFFTYSIPGMDIAPGPFIFTYVSEFLSLITPEELPLDSIRDVLHKNTSLLDFASNAIKIESGFIALMSVFAILALVPLIATCAWCCGRRSTQEEVDHIRNAPCHIRDESLEESLRCRKSAGLVTLWVVFILLTLSDFSIFYANSRLSAGIEMTPEMVKSAVHDVEVFLKDTHLQIKQKLDNGFHVSVERVVKDLEDVDVLLGEPIQAEISAHTGLELAYDSLTTLSLANAELIYRVLMLQETVGRALKLSQEAAARMEELQIQLSVLQRQCTYRDRPLCDTLRIRSFEENGVVDALKTLQEDQSIFRMRYLGEIEFGATVKNLTSEVGVSRSIFSNFPQQVKHDTAYERNYTLEQLASIRHRTTANAQQLTSTVNGLLRRLEDTWSSLQPAYNELKEWADAYWSVGWIAGTVIVWVMLFMLMSYCCFLCESNAKSGVVFFIAVMLICLASICLTIFGVFSLAVGGNAEVFVCRSLYDEDYNMLGKLLDKPGYAYAREPQTGIIGELLRPVGVNRSVVNVGLGQALRGCEQNQASYNVFQLDAFVNTSKIADLRQFPKVSTAIDAISVSGRTLLSLTQSVQNILENMLQTSSFNLTTYRSSVGAPTPEKDLATFIDQMQRVALQIQDVATSSRMTTLGSRSKRLQASILQPLENLQNEILYHLTALELQRDPWAKQVNQTLNHLKSIQSYLENKAGEICHNMTRDYRDRLKAYLTTSKATMESQLGDTTTKCRPFYDTFDASRTFLCRNMVDFINGLTFFIFLTLLLWAIGTPVGLNLITVQTRLNVMQAAQARSKGRHRRSDRSPEHEQRSGSRGRKKQRTSSSATSGRSGKRDQSRERSTSSTARPKPPL
;
A
#
# COMPACT_ATOMS: atom_id res chain seq x y z
N MET A 1 18.70 -49.24 17.46
CA MET A 1 19.78 -48.65 16.66
C MET A 1 19.91 -47.20 17.05
N ASP A 2 20.88 -46.97 17.93
CA ASP A 2 21.66 -45.78 18.26
C ASP A 2 21.03 -44.40 18.41
N GLN A 3 21.06 -43.96 19.67
CA GLN A 3 21.04 -42.60 20.19
C GLN A 3 22.14 -41.71 19.58
N ARG A 4 21.91 -40.38 19.59
CA ARG A 4 22.83 -39.42 20.26
C ARG A 4 22.22 -38.03 20.42
N ASN A 5 22.16 -37.60 21.68
CA ASN A 5 22.20 -36.21 22.13
C ASN A 5 23.40 -35.47 21.55
N LEU A 6 23.27 -34.17 21.28
CA LEU A 6 24.34 -33.20 21.55
C LEU A 6 23.82 -31.76 21.61
N THR A 7 24.19 -31.13 22.72
CA THR A 7 24.10 -29.74 23.13
C THR A 7 24.93 -28.77 22.26
N LEU A 8 24.41 -27.54 22.08
CA LEU A 8 25.00 -26.20 21.81
C LEU A 8 26.48 -26.08 21.35
N PRO A 9 26.83 -25.12 20.45
CA PRO A 9 26.85 -23.69 20.83
C PRO A 9 26.56 -22.64 19.73
N THR A 10 26.42 -21.40 20.21
CA THR A 10 26.36 -20.08 19.54
C THR A 10 27.44 -19.85 18.47
N PRO A 11 27.18 -19.09 17.39
CA PRO A 11 28.25 -18.46 16.64
C PRO A 11 28.63 -17.12 17.29
N ALA A 12 29.87 -17.09 17.77
CA ALA A 12 30.57 -15.91 18.23
C ALA A 12 30.88 -14.96 17.06
N ALA A 13 30.84 -13.68 17.39
CA ALA A 13 31.39 -12.58 16.62
C ALA A 13 32.86 -12.81 16.27
N THR A 14 33.23 -12.59 15.01
CA THR A 14 34.61 -12.42 14.59
C THR A 14 35.02 -10.95 14.69
N THR A 15 35.98 -10.76 15.56
CA THR A 15 36.78 -9.58 15.86
C THR A 15 37.61 -9.14 14.64
N ILE A 16 37.61 -7.83 14.34
CA ILE A 16 38.77 -7.14 13.78
C ILE A 16 39.20 -6.08 14.81
N MET A 17 40.25 -6.42 15.56
CA MET A 17 41.19 -5.47 16.18
C MET A 17 41.94 -4.73 15.06
N SER A 18 42.47 -3.51 15.14
CA SER A 18 42.59 -2.48 16.17
C SER A 18 43.42 -1.36 15.50
N SER A 19 43.12 -0.09 15.72
CA SER A 19 44.18 0.92 15.87
C SER A 19 43.68 2.11 16.68
N SER A 20 44.43 2.36 17.74
CA SER A 20 44.21 3.30 18.81
C SER A 20 44.51 4.74 18.38
N SER A 21 43.79 5.71 18.94
CA SER A 21 44.39 6.97 19.39
C SER A 21 43.50 7.62 20.45
N ALA A 22 43.93 7.47 21.70
CA ALA A 22 43.47 8.25 22.83
C ALA A 22 44.25 9.57 22.87
N ALA A 23 43.56 10.70 23.08
CA ALA A 23 44.14 11.87 23.75
C ALA A 23 43.05 12.85 24.24
N MET A 24 42.95 12.90 25.58
CA MET A 24 42.80 14.09 26.42
C MET A 24 41.55 15.00 26.26
N SER A 25 40.57 14.80 27.14
CA SER A 25 39.75 15.89 27.68
C SER A 25 40.10 16.10 29.16
N ALA A 26 40.83 17.19 29.43
CA ALA A 26 41.15 17.64 30.77
C ALA A 26 39.94 18.39 31.35
N GLY A 27 39.60 18.06 32.60
CA GLY A 27 38.52 18.69 33.34
C GLY A 27 38.87 20.08 33.89
N PHE A 28 37.82 20.82 34.22
CA PHE A 28 37.87 21.86 35.23
C PHE A 28 36.65 21.73 36.15
N ALA A 29 36.93 21.48 37.43
CA ALA A 29 35.97 21.45 38.50
C ALA A 29 36.04 22.75 39.32
N SER A 30 34.86 23.19 39.73
CA SER A 30 34.48 23.84 41.01
C SER A 30 35.08 25.20 41.41
N LEU A 31 34.17 26.12 41.71
CA LEU A 31 34.17 26.98 42.90
C LEU A 31 32.71 27.25 43.33
N GLY A 32 32.29 26.71 44.48
CA GLY A 32 31.08 27.13 45.21
C GLY A 32 31.37 28.39 46.06
N GLY A 33 30.45 29.10 46.69
CA GLY A 33 28.99 29.07 46.94
C GLY A 33 28.64 30.43 47.61
N PRO A 34 27.75 30.53 48.60
CA PRO A 34 26.30 30.24 48.68
C PRO A 34 25.46 31.51 48.94
N THR A 35 24.12 31.45 48.81
CA THR A 35 23.12 32.04 49.78
C THR A 35 21.65 31.91 49.29
N THR A 36 20.92 31.01 49.96
CA THR A 36 19.55 31.10 50.54
C THR A 36 18.35 31.83 49.89
N SER A 37 17.21 31.11 49.93
CA SER A 37 15.78 31.51 50.04
C SER A 37 15.05 31.89 48.75
N ALA A 38 13.80 31.52 48.47
CA ALA A 38 12.82 30.61 49.09
C ALA A 38 11.60 30.43 48.14
N LEU A 39 11.04 29.20 48.13
CA LEU A 39 9.61 28.83 48.05
C LEU A 39 8.68 29.20 46.85
N THR A 40 7.75 28.25 46.66
CA THR A 40 6.54 28.17 45.80
C THR A 40 6.79 27.60 44.40
N GLY A 41 6.26 26.44 43.97
CA GLY A 41 5.26 25.53 44.53
C GLY A 41 4.08 25.39 43.56
N SER A 42 4.16 24.49 42.58
CA SER A 42 2.97 23.98 41.87
C SER A 42 3.25 22.64 41.19
N THR A 43 2.59 21.64 41.76
CA THR A 43 2.31 20.26 41.34
C THR A 43 1.89 20.07 39.89
N ILE A 44 2.45 19.07 39.18
CA ILE A 44 1.69 18.26 38.20
C ILE A 44 2.15 16.79 38.30
N ALA A 45 1.14 15.92 38.31
CA ALA A 45 1.17 14.50 38.61
C ALA A 45 1.92 13.63 37.58
N LEU A 46 2.55 12.58 38.12
CA LEU A 46 3.11 11.46 37.39
C LEU A 46 1.97 10.45 37.12
N ALA A 47 1.65 10.19 35.85
CA ALA A 47 0.80 9.07 35.45
C ALA A 47 1.54 8.26 34.38
N THR A 48 2.06 7.11 34.79
CA THR A 48 2.53 6.02 33.96
C THR A 48 1.35 5.33 33.28
N THR A 49 1.34 5.26 31.95
CA THR A 49 0.68 4.17 31.20
C THR A 49 1.47 3.85 29.95
N THR A 50 2.09 2.67 29.99
CA THR A 50 2.56 1.86 28.87
C THR A 50 1.41 1.53 27.92
N THR A 51 1.54 1.89 26.64
CA THR A 51 0.79 1.26 25.54
C THR A 51 1.76 1.00 24.39
N ALA A 52 1.86 -0.26 24.01
CA ALA A 52 2.63 -0.77 22.87
C ALA A 52 2.17 -0.12 21.55
N PRO A 53 3.05 0.01 20.54
CA PRO A 53 2.67 0.54 19.24
C PRO A 53 1.85 -0.51 18.46
N PRO A 54 0.85 -0.09 17.66
CA PRO A 54 0.13 -0.99 16.78
C PRO A 54 1.06 -1.44 15.64
N THR A 55 1.08 -2.75 15.43
CA THR A 55 1.73 -3.44 14.31
C THR A 55 1.26 -2.89 12.97
N THR A 56 2.10 -2.10 12.31
CA THR A 56 2.03 -1.83 10.87
C THR A 56 2.75 -2.92 10.09
N THR A 57 2.06 -3.45 9.10
CA THR A 57 2.52 -4.44 8.10
C THR A 57 3.90 -4.12 7.50
N PRO A 58 4.77 -5.12 7.27
CA PRO A 58 6.12 -4.91 6.76
C PRO A 58 6.11 -4.81 5.23
N ALA A 59 6.40 -3.64 4.68
CA ALA A 59 6.75 -3.49 3.26
C ALA A 59 7.44 -2.15 2.98
N THR A 60 8.73 -2.05 3.30
CA THR A 60 9.64 -1.10 2.62
C THR A 60 10.85 -1.92 2.21
N PHE A 61 10.93 -2.26 0.92
CA PHE A 61 12.07 -2.99 0.33
C PHE A 61 13.29 -2.09 0.10
N PHE A 62 13.16 -0.78 0.34
CA PHE A 62 14.20 0.21 0.12
C PHE A 62 14.33 1.12 1.35
N THR A 63 15.56 1.41 1.75
CA THR A 63 15.89 2.26 2.90
C THR A 63 16.14 3.69 2.45
N TYR A 64 15.39 4.64 2.99
CA TYR A 64 15.65 6.08 2.81
C TYR A 64 16.96 6.47 3.51
N SER A 65 17.78 7.26 2.85
CA SER A 65 19.11 7.67 3.31
C SER A 65 19.09 8.92 4.17
N ILE A 66 18.20 9.88 3.87
CA ILE A 66 18.10 11.17 4.58
C ILE A 66 17.76 11.03 6.07
N PRO A 67 16.82 10.17 6.51
CA PRO A 67 16.54 9.99 7.94
C PRO A 67 17.73 9.46 8.76
N GLY A 68 18.77 8.91 8.09
CA GLY A 68 20.01 8.47 8.71
C GLY A 68 21.14 9.50 8.72
N MET A 69 20.93 10.67 8.09
CA MET A 69 21.89 11.78 8.13
C MET A 69 21.55 12.70 9.31
N ASP A 70 22.49 12.92 10.23
CA ASP A 70 22.37 13.88 11.34
C ASP A 70 22.43 15.33 10.83
N ILE A 71 21.40 15.75 10.09
CA ILE A 71 21.19 17.15 9.68
C ILE A 71 20.56 17.89 10.87
N ALA A 72 21.33 18.02 11.95
CA ALA A 72 20.90 18.79 13.11
C ALA A 72 20.96 20.30 12.78
N PRO A 73 19.99 21.12 13.21
CA PRO A 73 20.09 22.56 13.08
C PRO A 73 21.32 23.07 13.84
N GLY A 74 22.07 23.97 13.22
CA GLY A 74 23.26 24.57 13.79
C GLY A 74 22.99 25.34 15.11
N PRO A 75 24.03 25.91 15.75
CA PRO A 75 23.87 26.63 17.01
C PRO A 75 22.86 27.78 16.87
N PHE A 76 21.88 27.83 17.78
CA PHE A 76 20.76 28.78 17.77
C PHE A 76 21.14 30.26 17.56
N ILE A 77 22.34 30.66 18.00
CA ILE A 77 22.85 32.04 17.86
C ILE A 77 22.92 32.47 16.39
N PHE A 78 23.27 31.57 15.48
CA PHE A 78 23.41 31.87 14.06
C PHE A 78 22.05 32.03 13.37
N THR A 79 21.09 31.19 13.74
CA THR A 79 19.70 31.26 13.29
C THR A 79 19.05 32.60 13.67
N TYR A 80 19.29 33.13 14.88
CA TYR A 80 18.77 34.44 15.28
C TYR A 80 19.33 35.59 14.43
N VAL A 81 20.59 35.50 13.98
CA VAL A 81 21.18 36.52 13.11
C VAL A 81 20.47 36.52 11.75
N SER A 82 20.24 35.34 11.18
CA SER A 82 19.48 35.19 9.93
C SER A 82 18.04 35.72 10.06
N GLU A 83 17.34 35.35 11.13
CA GLU A 83 15.99 35.86 11.40
C GLU A 83 15.98 37.40 11.56
N PHE A 84 16.98 37.96 12.25
CA PHE A 84 17.12 39.40 12.36
C PHE A 84 17.33 40.08 11.01
N LEU A 85 18.17 39.51 10.14
CA LEU A 85 18.36 40.02 8.77
C LEU A 85 17.06 39.92 7.95
N SER A 86 16.26 38.88 8.16
CA SER A 86 14.95 38.73 7.51
C SER A 86 13.92 39.78 7.94
N LEU A 87 14.03 40.31 9.16
CA LEU A 87 13.16 41.36 9.70
C LEU A 87 13.53 42.76 9.17
N ILE A 88 14.81 43.00 8.90
CA ILE A 88 15.33 44.30 8.46
C ILE A 88 14.90 44.64 7.02
N THR A 89 14.66 43.64 6.20
CA THR A 89 14.14 43.78 4.83
C THR A 89 12.80 43.03 4.72
N PRO A 90 11.69 43.67 5.13
CA PRO A 90 10.38 43.01 5.20
C PRO A 90 9.75 42.76 3.82
N GLU A 91 10.21 43.45 2.79
CA GLU A 91 9.58 43.49 1.47
C GLU A 91 9.83 42.18 0.68
N GLU A 92 8.75 41.60 0.15
CA GLU A 92 8.79 40.38 -0.66
C GLU A 92 9.54 40.61 -1.98
N LEU A 93 10.18 39.58 -2.55
CA LEU A 93 10.78 39.67 -3.90
C LEU A 93 9.75 40.28 -4.87
N PRO A 94 10.02 41.43 -5.51
CA PRO A 94 9.21 41.90 -6.61
C PRO A 94 9.59 41.08 -7.85
N LEU A 95 9.03 39.87 -7.93
CA LEU A 95 9.21 38.93 -9.03
C LEU A 95 8.88 39.58 -10.40
N ASP A 96 7.95 40.53 -10.41
CA ASP A 96 7.57 41.31 -11.59
C ASP A 96 8.69 42.26 -12.07
N SER A 97 9.48 42.83 -11.16
CA SER A 97 10.62 43.69 -11.53
C SER A 97 11.82 42.89 -12.06
N ILE A 98 12.07 41.69 -11.51
CA ILE A 98 13.12 40.80 -12.02
C ILE A 98 12.79 40.31 -13.43
N ARG A 99 11.51 40.01 -13.69
CA ARG A 99 11.01 39.62 -15.01
C ARG A 99 11.20 40.71 -16.06
N ASP A 100 10.89 41.95 -15.70
CA ASP A 100 11.01 43.11 -16.59
C ASP A 100 12.47 43.47 -16.89
N VAL A 101 13.42 43.08 -16.03
CA VAL A 101 14.87 43.25 -16.25
C VAL A 101 15.46 42.11 -17.08
N LEU A 102 15.02 40.87 -16.83
CA LEU A 102 15.51 39.69 -17.55
C LEU A 102 14.99 39.63 -19.00
N HIS A 103 13.81 40.23 -19.28
CA HIS A 103 13.14 40.17 -20.58
C HIS A 103 13.02 41.51 -21.33
N LYS A 104 13.37 42.65 -20.71
CA LYS A 104 13.33 43.98 -21.37
C LYS A 104 14.58 44.79 -21.02
N ASN A 105 15.12 45.50 -22.02
CA ASN A 105 16.10 46.58 -21.82
C ASN A 105 15.43 47.75 -21.10
N THR A 106 15.29 47.66 -19.78
CA THR A 106 14.97 48.80 -18.93
C THR A 106 16.25 49.58 -18.62
N SER A 107 16.08 50.88 -18.35
CA SER A 107 17.21 51.76 -18.05
C SER A 107 17.83 51.37 -16.69
N LEU A 108 19.16 51.32 -16.61
CA LEU A 108 19.91 50.99 -15.38
C LEU A 108 19.51 51.86 -14.16
N LEU A 109 18.92 53.04 -14.41
CA LEU A 109 18.49 53.99 -13.37
C LEU A 109 17.18 53.58 -12.67
N ASP A 110 16.20 53.04 -13.40
CA ASP A 110 14.95 52.55 -12.79
C ASP A 110 15.18 51.28 -11.98
N PHE A 111 16.09 50.41 -12.47
CA PHE A 111 16.56 49.23 -11.74
C PHE A 111 17.30 49.62 -10.46
N ALA A 112 18.23 50.58 -10.52
CA ALA A 112 18.94 51.07 -9.34
C ALA A 112 18.00 51.72 -8.32
N SER A 113 17.02 52.51 -8.76
CA SER A 113 16.01 53.14 -7.89
C SER A 113 15.16 52.11 -7.14
N ASN A 114 14.70 51.06 -7.83
CA ASN A 114 13.89 50.01 -7.21
C ASN A 114 14.73 49.09 -6.32
N ALA A 115 15.95 48.71 -6.74
CA ALA A 115 16.87 47.92 -5.92
C ALA A 115 17.27 48.65 -4.63
N ILE A 116 17.51 49.97 -4.67
CA ILE A 116 17.82 50.79 -3.49
C ILE A 116 16.65 50.83 -2.48
N LYS A 117 15.40 50.78 -2.95
CA LYS A 117 14.23 50.72 -2.05
C LYS A 117 14.10 49.37 -1.36
N ILE A 118 14.27 48.29 -2.13
CA ILE A 118 14.12 46.90 -1.67
C ILE A 118 15.26 46.50 -0.70
N GLU A 119 16.46 47.04 -0.86
CA GLU A 119 17.65 46.71 -0.05
C GLU A 119 18.02 47.80 0.98
N SER A 120 17.11 48.74 1.27
CA SER A 120 17.39 49.89 2.15
C SER A 120 17.96 49.49 3.53
N GLY A 121 17.50 48.36 4.08
CA GLY A 121 18.02 47.79 5.32
C GLY A 121 19.45 47.27 5.24
N PHE A 122 19.83 46.59 4.14
CA PHE A 122 21.21 46.17 3.92
C PHE A 122 22.13 47.36 3.69
N ILE A 123 21.70 48.35 2.90
CA ILE A 123 22.47 49.60 2.67
C ILE A 123 22.73 50.32 4.00
N ALA A 124 21.74 50.36 4.90
CA ALA A 124 21.92 50.92 6.23
C ALA A 124 23.01 50.16 7.03
N LEU A 125 22.95 48.83 7.08
CA LEU A 125 23.99 48.03 7.76
C LEU A 125 25.38 48.26 7.16
N MET A 126 25.48 48.27 5.83
CA MET A 126 26.72 48.53 5.10
C MET A 126 27.32 49.90 5.45
N SER A 127 26.47 50.92 5.60
CA SER A 127 26.91 52.25 6.03
C SER A 127 27.46 52.23 7.47
N VAL A 128 26.84 51.45 8.37
CA VAL A 128 27.33 51.29 9.75
C VAL A 128 28.69 50.57 9.77
N PHE A 129 28.85 49.50 8.97
CA PHE A 129 30.15 48.83 8.80
C PHE A 129 31.26 49.80 8.36
N ALA A 130 30.96 50.64 7.37
CA ALA A 130 31.90 51.66 6.88
C ALA A 130 32.23 52.70 7.97
N ILE A 131 31.24 53.17 8.73
CA ILE A 131 31.46 54.11 9.85
C ILE A 131 32.36 53.47 10.91
N LEU A 132 32.07 52.24 11.34
CA LEU A 132 32.86 51.53 12.36
C LEU A 132 34.32 51.34 11.94
N ALA A 133 34.58 51.09 10.66
CA ALA A 133 35.95 50.94 10.17
C ALA A 133 36.75 52.24 10.12
N LEU A 134 36.07 53.38 9.92
CA LEU A 134 36.69 54.70 9.92
C LEU A 134 36.98 55.22 11.32
N VAL A 135 36.26 54.78 12.36
CA VAL A 135 36.45 55.25 13.74
C VAL A 135 37.90 55.06 14.24
N PRO A 136 38.54 53.87 14.12
CA PRO A 136 39.95 53.71 14.48
C PRO A 136 40.90 54.66 13.72
N LEU A 137 40.63 54.89 12.43
CA LEU A 137 41.45 55.77 11.57
C LEU A 137 41.29 57.24 11.98
N ILE A 138 40.06 57.70 12.23
CA ILE A 138 39.79 59.06 12.69
C ILE A 138 40.39 59.26 14.09
N ALA A 139 40.20 58.31 15.00
CA ALA A 139 40.74 58.37 16.37
C ALA A 139 42.26 58.43 16.39
N THR A 140 42.94 57.65 15.53
CA THR A 140 44.41 57.69 15.39
C THR A 140 44.90 59.00 14.79
N CYS A 141 44.28 59.49 13.73
CA CYS A 141 44.62 60.78 13.13
C CYS A 141 44.43 61.93 14.13
N ALA A 142 43.28 61.97 14.82
CA ALA A 142 42.99 62.97 15.85
C ALA A 142 44.02 62.93 17.00
N TRP A 143 44.39 61.74 17.46
CA TRP A 143 45.40 61.56 18.49
C TRP A 143 46.80 61.98 18.02
N CYS A 144 47.21 61.63 16.81
CA CYS A 144 48.49 62.05 16.22
C CYS A 144 48.57 63.57 16.04
N CYS A 145 47.50 64.22 15.59
CA CYS A 145 47.44 65.69 15.46
C CYS A 145 47.44 66.39 16.84
N GLY A 146 46.71 65.85 17.82
CA GLY A 146 46.68 66.34 19.21
C GLY A 146 47.98 66.09 19.99
N ARG A 147 48.87 65.22 19.49
CA ARG A 147 50.13 64.90 20.15
C ARG A 147 51.02 66.12 20.34
N ARG A 148 51.01 67.08 19.41
CA ARG A 148 51.85 68.30 19.50
C ARG A 148 51.45 69.17 20.70
N SER A 149 50.16 69.37 20.95
CA SER A 149 49.69 70.12 22.14
C SER A 149 49.98 69.36 23.43
N THR A 150 49.82 68.03 23.45
CA THR A 150 50.18 67.23 24.62
C THR A 150 51.68 67.23 24.89
N GLN A 151 52.52 67.29 23.84
CA GLN A 151 53.97 67.36 23.96
C GLN A 151 54.41 68.72 24.52
N GLU A 152 53.80 69.81 24.06
CA GLU A 152 54.01 71.15 24.60
C GLU A 152 53.61 71.24 26.09
N GLU A 153 52.45 70.68 26.46
CA GLU A 153 51.98 70.62 27.85
C GLU A 153 52.89 69.74 28.73
N VAL A 154 53.35 68.59 28.20
CA VAL A 154 54.34 67.72 28.86
C VAL A 154 55.69 68.40 29.03
N ASP A 155 56.15 69.15 28.03
CA ASP A 155 57.40 69.90 28.10
C ASP A 155 57.29 71.10 29.06
N HIS A 156 56.12 71.73 29.16
CA HIS A 156 55.79 72.70 30.22
C HIS A 156 55.87 72.09 31.61
N ILE A 157 55.24 70.93 31.85
CA ILE A 157 55.27 70.23 33.15
C ILE A 157 56.70 69.77 33.48
N ARG A 158 57.45 69.31 32.48
CA ARG A 158 58.84 68.85 32.62
C ARG A 158 59.81 69.99 32.97
N ASN A 159 59.57 71.20 32.48
CA ASN A 159 60.44 72.37 32.66
C ASN A 159 59.97 73.32 33.77
N ALA A 160 58.83 73.06 34.43
CA ALA A 160 58.30 73.89 35.50
C ALA A 160 59.26 73.94 36.72
N PRO A 161 59.62 75.14 37.22
CA PRO A 161 60.60 75.30 38.30
C PRO A 161 60.05 75.08 39.72
N CYS A 162 58.73 74.95 39.91
CA CYS A 162 58.09 74.83 41.23
C CYS A 162 57.05 73.70 41.31
N HIS A 163 56.88 73.20 42.53
CA HIS A 163 56.06 72.04 42.90
C HIS A 163 54.56 72.35 42.73
N ILE A 164 53.97 72.03 41.58
CA ILE A 164 52.50 71.90 41.50
C ILE A 164 52.18 70.48 42.00
N ARG A 165 51.83 70.36 43.28
CA ARG A 165 51.24 69.14 43.85
C ARG A 165 49.73 69.22 43.63
N ASP A 166 49.28 68.75 42.47
CA ASP A 166 47.84 68.61 42.21
C ASP A 166 47.43 67.16 42.44
N GLU A 167 47.24 66.78 43.71
CA GLU A 167 46.88 65.39 44.09
C GLU A 167 45.52 65.00 43.49
N SER A 168 44.60 65.97 43.36
CA SER A 168 43.30 65.78 42.72
C SER A 168 43.42 65.37 41.26
N LEU A 169 44.36 65.98 40.53
CA LEU A 169 44.65 65.66 39.14
C LEU A 169 45.28 64.26 39.04
N GLU A 170 46.26 63.93 39.89
CA GLU A 170 46.92 62.62 39.91
C GLU A 170 45.95 61.46 40.21
N GLU A 171 45.07 61.61 41.21
CA GLU A 171 44.02 60.63 41.55
C GLU A 171 43.03 60.45 40.39
N SER A 172 42.60 61.55 39.75
CA SER A 172 41.70 61.48 38.61
C SER A 172 42.34 60.76 37.40
N LEU A 173 43.63 60.95 37.16
CA LEU A 173 44.36 60.25 36.10
C LEU A 173 44.57 58.76 36.43
N ARG A 174 44.82 58.40 37.70
CA ARG A 174 44.89 57.00 38.15
C ARG A 174 43.54 56.28 38.00
N CYS A 175 42.44 56.94 38.34
CA CYS A 175 41.09 56.41 38.13
C CYS A 175 40.80 56.19 36.63
N ARG A 176 41.12 57.17 35.77
CA ARG A 176 40.96 57.03 34.30
C ARG A 176 41.85 55.92 33.73
N LYS A 177 43.08 55.76 34.24
CA LYS A 177 43.97 54.66 33.86
C LYS A 177 43.36 53.30 34.22
N SER A 178 42.87 53.14 35.45
CA SER A 178 42.24 51.90 35.91
C SER A 178 40.98 51.57 35.10
N ALA A 179 40.12 52.56 34.85
CA ALA A 179 38.93 52.39 34.03
C ALA A 179 39.29 51.99 32.58
N GLY A 180 40.28 52.65 31.98
CA GLY A 180 40.77 52.31 30.64
C GLY A 180 41.34 50.90 30.54
N LEU A 181 42.06 50.43 31.57
CA LEU A 181 42.58 49.05 31.63
C LEU A 181 41.45 48.02 31.73
N VAL A 182 40.46 48.25 32.60
CA VAL A 182 39.30 47.35 32.72
C VAL A 182 38.52 47.29 31.41
N THR A 183 38.25 48.44 30.78
CA THR A 183 37.56 48.49 29.48
C THR A 183 38.33 47.74 28.40
N LEU A 184 39.65 47.90 28.31
CA LEU A 184 40.48 47.15 27.35
C LEU A 184 40.47 45.64 27.61
N TRP A 185 40.41 45.22 28.87
CA TRP A 185 40.34 43.80 29.23
C TRP A 185 38.99 43.18 28.87
N VAL A 186 37.88 43.89 29.09
CA VAL A 186 36.54 43.48 28.64
C VAL A 186 36.49 43.38 27.11
N VAL A 187 37.03 44.39 26.41
CA VAL A 187 37.14 44.37 24.94
C VAL A 187 37.96 43.17 24.47
N PHE A 188 39.06 42.85 25.15
CA PHE A 188 39.87 41.67 24.83
C PHE A 188 39.06 40.36 24.95
N ILE A 189 38.36 40.15 26.06
CA ILE A 189 37.55 38.93 26.24
C ILE A 189 36.50 38.80 25.13
N LEU A 190 35.77 39.87 24.84
CA LEU A 190 34.74 39.86 23.79
C LEU A 190 35.34 39.63 22.40
N LEU A 191 36.52 40.18 22.12
CA LEU A 191 37.25 39.92 20.87
C LEU A 191 37.68 38.46 20.76
N THR A 192 38.14 37.82 21.85
CA THR A 192 38.50 36.38 21.81
C THR A 192 37.30 35.48 21.54
N LEU A 193 36.13 35.81 22.13
CA LEU A 193 34.90 35.06 21.86
C LEU A 193 34.46 35.25 20.40
N SER A 194 34.50 36.48 19.91
CA SER A 194 34.18 36.81 18.52
C SER A 194 35.08 36.07 17.53
N ASP A 195 36.40 36.07 17.76
CA ASP A 195 37.38 35.40 16.92
C ASP A 195 37.18 33.87 16.89
N PHE A 196 36.91 33.25 18.05
CA PHE A 196 36.57 31.83 18.11
C PHE A 196 35.31 31.51 17.28
N SER A 197 34.28 32.35 17.38
CA SER A 197 33.05 32.19 16.59
C SER A 197 33.28 32.38 15.10
N ILE A 198 34.18 33.26 14.67
CA ILE A 198 34.57 33.43 13.25
C ILE A 198 35.24 32.15 12.73
N PHE A 199 36.22 31.59 13.45
CA PHE A 199 36.86 30.33 13.05
C PHE A 199 35.86 29.17 13.01
N TYR A 200 34.97 29.09 14.00
CA TYR A 200 33.94 28.06 14.08
C TYR A 200 32.96 28.14 12.89
N ALA A 201 32.39 29.33 12.63
CA ALA A 201 31.45 29.54 11.52
C ALA A 201 32.11 29.26 10.17
N ASN A 202 33.35 29.72 9.97
CA ASN A 202 34.09 29.51 8.72
C ASN A 202 34.38 28.01 8.47
N SER A 203 34.77 27.29 9.53
CA SER A 203 35.06 25.84 9.43
C SER A 203 33.78 25.02 9.18
N ARG A 204 32.67 25.40 9.81
CA ARG A 204 31.38 24.72 9.60
C ARG A 204 30.79 24.97 8.22
N LEU A 205 30.93 26.19 7.68
CA LEU A 205 30.51 26.50 6.31
C LEU A 205 31.26 25.64 5.28
N SER A 206 32.59 25.48 5.44
CA SER A 206 33.38 24.63 4.55
C SER A 206 32.98 23.16 4.63
N ALA A 207 32.77 22.64 5.85
CA ALA A 207 32.26 21.28 6.03
C ALA A 207 30.87 21.08 5.40
N GLY A 208 29.98 22.06 5.52
CA GLY A 208 28.67 22.04 4.87
C GLY A 208 28.79 21.99 3.34
N ILE A 209 29.68 22.78 2.74
CA ILE A 209 29.91 22.76 1.29
C ILE A 209 30.47 21.41 0.84
N GLU A 210 31.41 20.82 1.58
CA GLU A 210 31.97 19.49 1.30
C GLU A 210 30.95 18.35 1.38
N MET A 211 29.90 18.48 2.21
CA MET A 211 28.82 17.50 2.32
C MET A 211 27.75 17.63 1.22
N THR A 212 27.77 18.69 0.41
CA THR A 212 26.77 18.93 -0.66
C THR A 212 26.63 17.76 -1.63
N PRO A 213 27.71 17.11 -2.12
CA PRO A 213 27.59 15.95 -3.01
C PRO A 213 26.85 14.77 -2.40
N GLU A 214 27.12 14.47 -1.13
CA GLU A 214 26.48 13.38 -0.41
C GLU A 214 24.99 13.68 -0.18
N MET A 215 24.67 14.93 0.17
CA MET A 215 23.30 15.39 0.34
C MET A 215 22.50 15.31 -0.96
N VAL A 216 23.03 15.82 -2.07
CA VAL A 216 22.34 15.78 -3.38
C VAL A 216 22.16 14.34 -3.86
N LYS A 217 23.19 13.48 -3.75
CA LYS A 217 23.08 12.07 -4.12
C LYS A 217 22.04 11.32 -3.27
N SER A 218 22.02 11.58 -1.96
CA SER A 218 21.05 10.97 -1.05
C SER A 218 19.62 11.46 -1.35
N ALA A 219 19.44 12.74 -1.64
CA ALA A 219 18.14 13.29 -2.05
C ALA A 219 17.64 12.69 -3.37
N VAL A 220 18.51 12.58 -4.38
CA VAL A 220 18.17 11.91 -5.66
C VAL A 220 17.79 10.44 -5.42
N HIS A 221 18.55 9.74 -4.58
CA HIS A 221 18.26 8.35 -4.25
C HIS A 221 16.92 8.17 -3.53
N ASP A 222 16.61 9.01 -2.55
CA ASP A 222 15.35 8.95 -1.80
C ASP A 222 14.14 9.27 -2.71
N VAL A 223 14.29 10.21 -3.65
CA VAL A 223 13.28 10.47 -4.69
C VAL A 223 13.14 9.28 -5.63
N GLU A 224 14.23 8.65 -6.06
CA GLU A 224 14.20 7.41 -6.86
C GLU A 224 13.45 6.29 -6.14
N VAL A 225 13.75 6.07 -4.85
CA VAL A 225 13.06 5.07 -4.01
C VAL A 225 11.59 5.39 -3.90
N PHE A 226 11.23 6.64 -3.61
CA PHE A 226 9.83 7.10 -3.55
C PHE A 226 9.08 6.83 -4.87
N LEU A 227 9.69 7.11 -6.01
CA LEU A 227 9.09 6.88 -7.32
C LEU A 227 8.91 5.38 -7.61
N LYS A 228 9.91 4.56 -7.28
CA LYS A 228 9.84 3.09 -7.42
C LYS A 228 8.73 2.49 -6.56
N ASP A 229 8.66 2.89 -5.29
CA ASP A 229 7.64 2.40 -4.36
C ASP A 229 6.24 2.85 -4.77
N THR A 230 6.08 4.12 -5.16
CA THR A 230 4.80 4.64 -5.69
C THR A 230 4.38 3.87 -6.94
N HIS A 231 5.29 3.65 -7.88
CA HIS A 231 5.00 2.90 -9.10
C HIS A 231 4.60 1.45 -8.79
N LEU A 232 5.35 0.75 -7.93
CA LEU A 232 5.11 -0.64 -7.59
C LEU A 232 3.76 -0.82 -6.87
N GLN A 233 3.44 0.03 -5.89
CA GLN A 233 2.18 -0.04 -5.16
C GLN A 233 0.98 0.26 -6.07
N ILE A 234 1.06 1.27 -6.93
CA ILE A 234 -0.01 1.56 -7.90
C ILE A 234 -0.21 0.37 -8.83
N LYS A 235 0.87 -0.20 -9.37
CA LYS A 235 0.80 -1.38 -10.24
C LYS A 235 0.18 -2.58 -9.53
N GLN A 236 0.62 -2.89 -8.31
CA GLN A 236 0.09 -4.00 -7.51
C GLN A 236 -1.39 -3.83 -7.19
N LYS A 237 -1.83 -2.63 -6.82
CA LYS A 237 -3.24 -2.37 -6.51
C LYS A 237 -4.13 -2.37 -7.74
N LEU A 238 -3.61 -1.87 -8.86
CA LEU A 238 -4.28 -1.93 -10.14
C LEU A 238 -4.46 -3.39 -10.59
N ASP A 239 -3.41 -4.20 -10.48
CA ASP A 239 -3.45 -5.64 -10.81
C ASP A 239 -4.42 -6.37 -9.88
N ASN A 240 -4.26 -6.24 -8.56
CA ASN A 240 -5.11 -6.93 -7.58
C ASN A 240 -6.59 -6.51 -7.66
N GLY A 241 -6.90 -5.21 -7.73
CA GLY A 241 -8.29 -4.72 -7.72
C GLY A 241 -9.09 -5.21 -8.93
N PHE A 242 -8.49 -5.17 -10.12
CA PHE A 242 -9.14 -5.57 -11.35
C PHE A 242 -9.12 -7.08 -11.57
N HIS A 243 -7.96 -7.73 -11.37
CA HIS A 243 -7.82 -9.16 -11.63
C HIS A 243 -8.66 -10.00 -10.67
N VAL A 244 -8.74 -9.65 -9.38
CA VAL A 244 -9.58 -10.39 -8.42
C VAL A 244 -11.06 -10.36 -8.83
N SER A 245 -11.52 -9.23 -9.37
CA SER A 245 -12.93 -9.09 -9.79
C SER A 245 -13.21 -9.85 -11.08
N VAL A 246 -12.28 -9.81 -12.04
CA VAL A 246 -12.35 -10.63 -13.27
C VAL A 246 -12.30 -12.12 -12.93
N GLU A 247 -11.41 -12.54 -12.04
CA GLU A 247 -11.27 -13.94 -11.62
C GLU A 247 -12.55 -14.47 -10.95
N ARG A 248 -13.24 -13.63 -10.15
CA ARG A 248 -14.55 -13.98 -9.60
C ARG A 248 -15.60 -14.19 -10.69
N VAL A 249 -15.62 -13.35 -11.72
CA VAL A 249 -16.52 -13.54 -12.87
C VAL A 249 -16.16 -14.81 -13.63
N VAL A 250 -14.87 -15.07 -13.89
CA VAL A 250 -14.41 -16.30 -14.55
C VAL A 250 -14.87 -17.53 -13.76
N LYS A 251 -14.63 -17.55 -12.46
CA LYS A 251 -15.06 -18.63 -11.58
C LYS A 251 -16.57 -18.83 -11.59
N ASP A 252 -17.34 -17.75 -11.45
CA ASP A 252 -18.79 -17.84 -11.47
C ASP A 252 -19.34 -18.30 -12.83
N LEU A 253 -18.64 -17.99 -13.93
CA LEU A 253 -18.94 -18.53 -15.27
C LEU A 253 -18.60 -20.02 -15.37
N GLU A 254 -17.52 -20.49 -14.75
CA GLU A 254 -17.19 -21.93 -14.72
C GLU A 254 -18.18 -22.75 -13.88
N ASP A 255 -18.64 -22.17 -12.78
CA ASP A 255 -19.58 -22.76 -11.79
C ASP A 255 -21.06 -22.46 -12.11
N VAL A 256 -21.42 -22.25 -13.38
CA VAL A 256 -22.80 -21.90 -13.79
C VAL A 256 -23.83 -23.00 -13.47
N ASP A 257 -23.42 -24.27 -13.47
CA ASP A 257 -24.26 -25.40 -13.04
C ASP A 257 -24.69 -25.23 -11.58
N VAL A 258 -23.76 -24.88 -10.71
CA VAL A 258 -24.02 -24.69 -9.27
C VAL A 258 -24.72 -23.36 -8.99
N LEU A 259 -24.31 -22.29 -9.67
CA LEU A 259 -24.75 -20.93 -9.32
C LEU A 259 -26.00 -20.45 -10.07
N LEU A 260 -26.41 -21.16 -11.12
CA LEU A 260 -27.63 -20.88 -11.89
C LEU A 260 -28.49 -22.13 -12.09
N GLY A 261 -27.88 -23.27 -12.45
CA GLY A 261 -28.59 -24.52 -12.70
C GLY A 261 -29.29 -25.10 -11.46
N GLU A 262 -28.56 -25.31 -10.37
CA GLU A 262 -29.08 -25.83 -9.10
C GLU A 262 -30.16 -24.91 -8.48
N PRO A 263 -30.00 -23.56 -8.43
CA PRO A 263 -31.06 -22.66 -7.96
C PRO A 263 -32.37 -22.81 -8.74
N ILE A 264 -32.31 -22.92 -10.08
CA ILE A 264 -33.51 -23.14 -10.89
C ILE A 264 -34.15 -24.50 -10.55
N GLN A 265 -33.33 -25.54 -10.44
CA GLN A 265 -33.78 -26.89 -10.10
C GLN A 265 -34.42 -26.93 -8.70
N ALA A 266 -33.82 -26.29 -7.71
CA ALA A 266 -34.30 -26.21 -6.34
C ALA A 266 -35.61 -25.42 -6.24
N GLU A 267 -35.73 -24.30 -6.96
CA GLU A 267 -36.96 -23.51 -6.99
C GLU A 267 -38.14 -24.30 -7.56
N ILE A 268 -37.89 -25.06 -8.63
CA ILE A 268 -38.88 -25.94 -9.25
C ILE A 268 -39.24 -27.09 -8.30
N SER A 269 -38.26 -27.77 -7.72
CA SER A 269 -38.52 -28.93 -6.84
C SER A 269 -39.29 -28.52 -5.58
N ALA A 270 -38.96 -27.38 -4.98
CA ALA A 270 -39.63 -26.84 -3.80
C ALA A 270 -41.11 -26.51 -4.04
N HIS A 271 -41.45 -25.93 -5.20
CA HIS A 271 -42.82 -25.53 -5.50
C HIS A 271 -43.68 -26.65 -6.07
N THR A 272 -43.08 -27.60 -6.79
CA THR A 272 -43.84 -28.66 -7.49
C THR A 272 -43.95 -29.95 -6.69
N GLY A 273 -43.04 -30.22 -5.74
CA GLY A 273 -42.99 -31.53 -5.08
C GLY A 273 -42.66 -32.67 -6.05
N LEU A 274 -41.98 -32.38 -7.17
CA LEU A 274 -41.69 -33.35 -8.23
C LEU A 274 -40.94 -34.60 -7.75
N GLU A 275 -40.01 -34.45 -6.80
CA GLU A 275 -39.32 -35.60 -6.19
C GLU A 275 -40.29 -36.55 -5.47
N LEU A 276 -41.29 -36.00 -4.77
CA LEU A 276 -42.34 -36.79 -4.11
C LEU A 276 -43.21 -37.52 -5.15
N ALA A 277 -43.45 -36.91 -6.32
CA ALA A 277 -44.15 -37.56 -7.42
C ALA A 277 -43.35 -38.74 -7.99
N TYR A 278 -42.02 -38.61 -8.14
CA TYR A 278 -41.16 -39.71 -8.55
C TYR A 278 -41.15 -40.86 -7.55
N ASP A 279 -41.12 -40.57 -6.25
CA ASP A 279 -41.18 -41.61 -5.23
C ASP A 279 -42.55 -42.33 -5.25
N SER A 280 -43.65 -41.59 -5.42
CA SER A 280 -44.98 -42.18 -5.63
C SER A 280 -45.02 -43.11 -6.86
N LEU A 281 -44.44 -42.68 -7.99
CA LEU A 281 -44.34 -43.48 -9.21
C LEU A 281 -43.54 -44.78 -9.00
N THR A 282 -42.52 -44.74 -8.15
CA THR A 282 -41.70 -45.92 -7.82
C THR A 282 -42.49 -46.91 -6.97
N THR A 283 -43.31 -46.43 -6.03
CA THR A 283 -44.23 -47.32 -5.28
C THR A 283 -45.32 -47.90 -6.18
N LEU A 284 -45.81 -47.11 -7.14
CA LEU A 284 -46.82 -47.52 -8.10
C LEU A 284 -46.31 -48.62 -9.03
N SER A 285 -45.05 -48.55 -9.48
CA SER A 285 -44.46 -49.58 -10.35
C SER A 285 -44.35 -50.94 -9.67
N LEU A 286 -44.06 -50.97 -8.36
CA LEU A 286 -44.09 -52.18 -7.55
C LEU A 286 -45.50 -52.76 -7.44
N ALA A 287 -46.49 -51.93 -7.11
CA ALA A 287 -47.90 -52.35 -7.05
C ALA A 287 -48.41 -52.86 -8.41
N ASN A 288 -47.96 -52.25 -9.50
CA ASN A 288 -48.27 -52.67 -10.86
C ASN A 288 -47.73 -54.07 -11.17
N ALA A 289 -46.49 -54.37 -10.76
CA ALA A 289 -45.89 -55.69 -10.96
C ALA A 289 -46.66 -56.79 -10.21
N GLU A 290 -47.17 -56.52 -9.01
CA GLU A 290 -48.02 -57.46 -8.28
C GLU A 290 -49.34 -57.73 -9.02
N LEU A 291 -49.97 -56.69 -9.58
CA LEU A 291 -51.20 -56.83 -10.36
C LEU A 291 -50.98 -57.70 -11.60
N ILE A 292 -49.90 -57.44 -12.35
CA ILE A 292 -49.50 -58.22 -13.53
C ILE A 292 -49.26 -59.69 -13.15
N TYR A 293 -48.54 -59.93 -12.05
CA TYR A 293 -48.28 -61.29 -11.56
C TYR A 293 -49.59 -62.04 -11.26
N ARG A 294 -50.57 -61.39 -10.63
CA ARG A 294 -51.88 -62.00 -10.34
C ARG A 294 -52.66 -62.32 -11.61
N VAL A 295 -52.62 -61.45 -12.62
CA VAL A 295 -53.25 -61.70 -13.92
C VAL A 295 -52.60 -62.88 -14.64
N LEU A 296 -51.28 -63.00 -14.58
CA LEU A 296 -50.54 -64.14 -15.15
C LEU A 296 -50.95 -65.46 -14.47
N MET A 297 -51.00 -65.49 -13.14
CA MET A 297 -51.45 -66.67 -12.39
C MET A 297 -52.91 -67.02 -12.68
N LEU A 298 -53.78 -66.01 -12.83
CA LEU A 298 -55.17 -66.21 -13.24
C LEU A 298 -55.26 -66.85 -14.64
N GLN A 299 -54.54 -66.33 -15.64
CA GLN A 299 -54.59 -66.89 -16.99
C GLN A 299 -54.02 -68.31 -17.07
N GLU A 300 -52.97 -68.61 -16.30
CA GLU A 300 -52.41 -69.96 -16.24
C GLU A 300 -53.38 -70.96 -15.56
N THR A 301 -54.03 -70.55 -14.47
CA THR A 301 -55.03 -71.37 -13.77
C THR A 301 -56.29 -71.59 -14.63
N VAL A 302 -56.79 -70.55 -15.30
CA VAL A 302 -57.91 -70.65 -16.25
C VAL A 302 -57.56 -71.55 -17.44
N GLY A 303 -56.36 -71.44 -18.01
CA GLY A 303 -55.92 -72.32 -19.10
C GLY A 303 -55.86 -73.80 -18.69
N ARG A 304 -55.36 -74.09 -17.49
CA ARG A 304 -55.38 -75.45 -16.91
C ARG A 304 -56.79 -75.96 -16.67
N ALA A 305 -57.66 -75.13 -16.09
CA ALA A 305 -59.05 -75.47 -15.83
C ALA A 305 -59.85 -75.70 -17.12
N LEU A 306 -59.63 -74.88 -18.16
CA LEU A 306 -60.29 -75.01 -19.45
C LEU A 306 -59.95 -76.36 -20.10
N LYS A 307 -58.67 -76.73 -20.15
CA LYS A 307 -58.23 -78.03 -20.69
C LYS A 307 -58.86 -79.20 -19.93
N LEU A 308 -58.88 -79.13 -18.60
CA LEU A 308 -59.47 -80.17 -17.75
C LEU A 308 -61.01 -80.23 -17.89
N SER A 309 -61.67 -79.09 -18.05
CA SER A 309 -63.12 -79.00 -18.25
C SER A 309 -63.57 -79.55 -19.61
N GLN A 310 -62.77 -79.36 -20.67
CA GLN A 310 -63.00 -79.97 -21.99
C GLN A 310 -62.84 -81.49 -21.93
N GLU A 311 -61.82 -81.98 -21.21
CA GLU A 311 -61.68 -83.42 -20.98
C GLU A 311 -62.86 -83.97 -20.15
N ALA A 312 -63.30 -83.25 -19.11
CA ALA A 312 -64.46 -83.63 -18.31
C ALA A 312 -65.74 -83.74 -19.16
N ALA A 313 -65.98 -82.76 -20.04
CA ALA A 313 -67.12 -82.75 -20.96
C ALA A 313 -67.13 -83.99 -21.87
N ALA A 314 -66.02 -84.26 -22.54
CA ALA A 314 -65.89 -85.41 -23.45
C ALA A 314 -66.07 -86.75 -22.72
N ARG A 315 -65.54 -86.88 -21.49
CA ARG A 315 -65.66 -88.11 -20.68
C ARG A 315 -67.07 -88.30 -20.12
N MET A 316 -67.77 -87.21 -19.77
CA MET A 316 -69.17 -87.26 -19.33
C MET A 316 -70.11 -87.61 -20.48
N GLU A 317 -69.88 -87.07 -21.68
CA GLU A 317 -70.65 -87.42 -22.87
C GLU A 317 -70.51 -88.91 -23.21
N GLU A 318 -69.28 -89.43 -23.20
CA GLU A 318 -69.02 -90.87 -23.38
C GLU A 318 -69.75 -91.72 -22.32
N LEU A 319 -69.79 -91.26 -21.07
CA LEU A 319 -70.49 -91.93 -19.98
C LEU A 319 -72.01 -91.91 -20.17
N GLN A 320 -72.57 -90.80 -20.67
CA GLN A 320 -73.98 -90.67 -21.02
C GLN A 320 -74.35 -91.61 -22.19
N ILE A 321 -73.49 -91.71 -23.21
CA ILE A 321 -73.66 -92.66 -24.32
C ILE A 321 -73.63 -94.10 -23.79
N GLN A 322 -72.62 -94.47 -23.00
CA GLN A 322 -72.48 -95.80 -22.40
C GLN A 322 -73.69 -96.15 -21.52
N LEU A 323 -74.20 -95.20 -20.73
CA LEU A 323 -75.41 -95.37 -19.93
C LEU A 323 -76.65 -95.61 -20.80
N SER A 324 -76.84 -94.84 -21.88
CA SER A 324 -77.98 -94.99 -22.78
C SER A 324 -77.98 -96.35 -23.51
N VAL A 325 -76.79 -96.84 -23.89
CA VAL A 325 -76.60 -98.17 -24.48
C VAL A 325 -76.93 -99.25 -23.45
N LEU A 326 -76.47 -99.09 -22.21
CA LEU A 326 -76.75 -100.02 -21.12
C LEU A 326 -78.25 -100.08 -20.79
N GLN A 327 -78.93 -98.94 -20.72
CA GLN A 327 -80.38 -98.86 -20.51
C GLN A 327 -81.17 -99.59 -21.61
N ARG A 328 -80.73 -99.51 -22.86
CA ARG A 328 -81.36 -100.26 -23.97
C ARG A 328 -81.20 -101.77 -23.83
N GLN A 329 -80.12 -102.23 -23.22
CA GLN A 329 -79.79 -103.66 -23.02
C GLN A 329 -80.47 -104.29 -21.79
N CYS A 330 -81.07 -103.49 -20.90
CA CYS A 330 -81.79 -104.03 -19.73
C CYS A 330 -83.02 -104.87 -20.13
N THR A 331 -83.20 -106.01 -19.46
CA THR A 331 -84.35 -106.91 -19.66
C THR A 331 -85.66 -106.24 -19.27
N TYR A 332 -86.80 -106.73 -19.76
CA TYR A 332 -88.13 -106.15 -19.46
C TYR A 332 -88.42 -106.05 -17.95
N ARG A 333 -87.84 -106.96 -17.15
CA ARG A 333 -88.03 -107.02 -15.69
C ARG A 333 -87.17 -106.01 -14.93
N ASP A 334 -85.96 -105.73 -15.43
CA ASP A 334 -84.99 -104.79 -14.82
C ASP A 334 -85.10 -103.36 -15.40
N ARG A 335 -85.91 -103.17 -16.45
CA ARG A 335 -86.15 -101.87 -17.10
C ARG A 335 -86.52 -100.72 -16.14
N PRO A 336 -87.48 -100.87 -15.21
CA PRO A 336 -87.84 -99.78 -14.31
C PRO A 336 -86.71 -99.36 -13.37
N LEU A 337 -85.77 -100.26 -13.05
CA LEU A 337 -84.56 -99.94 -12.27
C LEU A 337 -83.54 -99.17 -13.11
N CYS A 338 -83.31 -99.59 -14.37
CA CYS A 338 -82.37 -98.90 -15.27
C CYS A 338 -82.84 -97.50 -15.68
N ASP A 339 -84.15 -97.27 -15.81
CA ASP A 339 -84.72 -95.98 -16.20
C ASP A 339 -84.63 -94.91 -15.08
N THR A 340 -84.35 -95.32 -13.82
CA THR A 340 -84.07 -94.38 -12.72
C THR A 340 -82.73 -93.68 -12.84
N LEU A 341 -81.79 -94.25 -13.60
CA LEU A 341 -80.45 -93.73 -13.76
C LEU A 341 -80.45 -92.62 -14.81
N ARG A 342 -80.38 -91.36 -14.36
CA ARG A 342 -80.24 -90.20 -15.24
C ARG A 342 -79.05 -89.37 -14.82
N ILE A 343 -78.20 -89.04 -15.78
CA ILE A 343 -77.10 -88.11 -15.60
C ILE A 343 -77.35 -86.87 -16.45
N ARG A 344 -77.07 -85.68 -15.92
CA ARG A 344 -77.16 -84.41 -16.65
C ARG A 344 -75.95 -84.24 -17.57
N SER A 345 -76.14 -83.50 -18.66
CA SER A 345 -75.02 -83.12 -19.53
C SER A 345 -74.08 -82.16 -18.78
N PHE A 346 -72.78 -82.29 -19.03
CA PHE A 346 -71.78 -81.39 -18.46
C PHE A 346 -71.96 -79.94 -18.97
N GLU A 347 -72.40 -79.78 -20.22
CA GLU A 347 -72.57 -78.49 -20.90
C GLU A 347 -73.68 -77.62 -20.27
N GLU A 348 -74.70 -78.22 -19.66
CA GLU A 348 -75.81 -77.49 -19.01
C GLU A 348 -75.34 -76.59 -17.86
N ASN A 349 -74.12 -76.82 -17.33
CA ASN A 349 -73.56 -76.02 -16.24
C ASN A 349 -72.82 -74.75 -16.73
N GLY A 350 -72.59 -74.61 -18.05
CA GLY A 350 -71.97 -73.41 -18.64
C GLY A 350 -70.51 -73.15 -18.24
N VAL A 351 -69.87 -74.05 -17.49
CA VAL A 351 -68.50 -73.87 -16.94
C VAL A 351 -67.45 -73.74 -18.05
N VAL A 352 -67.56 -74.54 -19.12
CA VAL A 352 -66.61 -74.49 -20.26
C VAL A 352 -66.69 -73.14 -20.96
N ASP A 353 -67.90 -72.64 -21.21
CA ASP A 353 -68.12 -71.35 -21.85
C ASP A 353 -67.67 -70.19 -20.96
N ALA A 354 -67.90 -70.28 -19.64
CA ALA A 354 -67.42 -69.29 -18.68
C ALA A 354 -65.88 -69.20 -18.65
N LEU A 355 -65.19 -70.34 -18.60
CA LEU A 355 -63.73 -70.41 -18.63
C LEU A 355 -63.16 -69.96 -19.98
N LYS A 356 -63.80 -70.32 -21.09
CA LYS A 356 -63.41 -69.88 -22.42
C LYS A 356 -63.55 -68.37 -22.58
N THR A 357 -64.68 -67.80 -22.15
CA THR A 357 -64.92 -66.35 -22.18
C THR A 357 -63.88 -65.61 -21.34
N LEU A 358 -63.54 -66.13 -20.16
CA LEU A 358 -62.53 -65.56 -19.28
C LEU A 358 -61.11 -65.65 -19.87
N GLN A 359 -60.79 -66.73 -20.59
CA GLN A 359 -59.51 -66.95 -21.25
C GLN A 359 -59.31 -66.03 -22.48
N GLU A 360 -60.38 -65.81 -23.25
CA GLU A 360 -60.36 -65.04 -24.50
C GLU A 360 -60.60 -63.53 -24.27
N ASP A 361 -60.87 -63.10 -23.03
CA ASP A 361 -61.11 -61.70 -22.70
C ASP A 361 -59.87 -60.84 -22.97
N GLN A 362 -59.99 -59.97 -23.96
CA GLN A 362 -58.97 -59.02 -24.37
C GLN A 362 -58.61 -58.03 -23.27
N SER A 363 -59.54 -57.64 -22.40
CA SER A 363 -59.29 -56.69 -21.31
C SER A 363 -58.34 -57.29 -20.26
N ILE A 364 -58.56 -58.56 -19.89
CA ILE A 364 -57.68 -59.29 -18.96
C ILE A 364 -56.34 -59.59 -19.62
N PHE A 365 -56.34 -59.95 -20.91
CA PHE A 365 -55.10 -60.16 -21.65
C PHE A 365 -54.22 -58.90 -21.72
N ARG A 366 -54.82 -57.73 -21.98
CA ARG A 366 -54.10 -56.45 -22.05
C ARG A 366 -53.49 -56.04 -20.71
N MET A 367 -54.04 -56.48 -19.57
CA MET A 367 -53.44 -56.20 -18.27
C MET A 367 -52.04 -56.81 -18.09
N ARG A 368 -51.67 -57.83 -18.87
CA ARG A 368 -50.30 -58.38 -18.85
C ARG A 368 -49.24 -57.33 -19.24
N TYR A 369 -49.64 -56.33 -20.00
CA TYR A 369 -48.81 -55.24 -20.50
C TYR A 369 -49.11 -53.91 -19.79
N LEU A 370 -49.67 -53.95 -18.58
CA LEU A 370 -49.93 -52.76 -17.78
C LEU A 370 -48.64 -51.96 -17.54
N GLY A 371 -48.65 -50.69 -17.91
CA GLY A 371 -47.49 -49.81 -17.81
C GLY A 371 -46.56 -49.86 -19.03
N GLU A 372 -46.96 -50.57 -20.09
CA GLU A 372 -46.34 -50.52 -21.40
C GLU A 372 -47.29 -49.83 -22.39
N ILE A 373 -46.76 -48.87 -23.15
CA ILE A 373 -47.50 -48.23 -24.25
C ILE A 373 -46.70 -48.34 -25.54
N GLU A 374 -47.38 -48.65 -26.62
CA GLU A 374 -46.79 -48.68 -27.95
C GLU A 374 -46.89 -47.27 -28.55
N PHE A 375 -45.74 -46.65 -28.81
CA PHE A 375 -45.65 -45.33 -29.43
C PHE A 375 -44.91 -45.48 -30.76
N GLY A 376 -45.67 -45.63 -31.85
CA GLY A 376 -45.11 -45.95 -33.16
C GLY A 376 -44.48 -47.35 -33.18
N ALA A 377 -43.17 -47.42 -33.45
CA ALA A 377 -42.42 -48.68 -33.49
C ALA A 377 -41.71 -49.03 -32.16
N THR A 378 -41.90 -48.23 -31.11
CA THR A 378 -41.20 -48.39 -29.82
C THR A 378 -42.18 -48.62 -28.68
N VAL A 379 -41.90 -49.63 -27.85
CA VAL A 379 -42.63 -49.88 -26.60
C VAL A 379 -41.95 -49.11 -25.47
N LYS A 380 -42.71 -48.24 -24.81
CA LYS A 380 -42.27 -47.48 -23.65
C LYS A 380 -42.81 -48.10 -22.38
N ASN A 381 -41.91 -48.39 -21.44
CA ASN A 381 -42.25 -48.93 -20.13
C ASN A 381 -42.22 -47.81 -19.07
N LEU A 382 -43.19 -47.81 -18.17
CA LEU A 382 -43.31 -46.86 -17.05
C LEU A 382 -42.00 -46.68 -16.29
N THR A 383 -41.36 -47.77 -15.84
CA THR A 383 -40.14 -47.70 -15.01
C THR A 383 -38.99 -47.02 -15.74
N SER A 384 -38.87 -47.29 -17.05
CA SER A 384 -37.85 -46.68 -17.90
C SER A 384 -38.11 -45.18 -18.09
N GLU A 385 -39.34 -44.80 -18.44
CA GLU A 385 -39.70 -43.40 -18.69
C GLU A 385 -39.65 -42.54 -17.42
N VAL A 386 -39.97 -43.10 -16.25
CA VAL A 386 -39.76 -42.45 -14.95
C VAL A 386 -38.28 -42.23 -14.69
N GLY A 387 -37.43 -43.23 -14.97
CA GLY A 387 -35.97 -43.09 -14.87
C GLY A 387 -35.41 -42.01 -15.80
N VAL A 388 -35.87 -41.96 -17.05
CA VAL A 388 -35.51 -40.92 -18.02
C VAL A 388 -35.94 -39.54 -17.52
N SER A 389 -37.19 -39.37 -17.11
CA SER A 389 -37.72 -38.10 -16.60
C SER A 389 -36.95 -37.62 -15.37
N ARG A 390 -36.70 -38.50 -14.39
CA ARG A 390 -35.89 -38.19 -13.20
C ARG A 390 -34.46 -37.81 -13.56
N SER A 391 -33.84 -38.50 -14.52
CA SER A 391 -32.48 -38.19 -14.98
C SER A 391 -32.37 -36.85 -15.72
N ILE A 392 -33.38 -36.49 -16.52
CA ILE A 392 -33.45 -35.19 -17.21
C ILE A 392 -33.52 -34.08 -16.17
N PHE A 393 -34.37 -34.25 -15.14
CA PHE A 393 -34.49 -33.27 -14.07
C PHE A 393 -33.23 -33.19 -13.21
N SER A 394 -32.62 -34.32 -12.83
CA SER A 394 -31.41 -34.35 -12.01
C SER A 394 -30.20 -33.74 -12.73
N ASN A 395 -30.08 -33.96 -14.04
CA ASN A 395 -28.99 -33.44 -14.88
C ASN A 395 -29.28 -32.04 -15.45
N PHE A 396 -30.41 -31.42 -15.10
CA PHE A 396 -30.76 -30.09 -15.57
C PHE A 396 -29.64 -29.04 -15.33
N PRO A 397 -28.95 -29.00 -14.17
CA PRO A 397 -27.82 -28.07 -13.97
C PRO A 397 -26.67 -28.27 -14.98
N GLN A 398 -26.34 -29.52 -15.31
CA GLN A 398 -25.31 -29.83 -16.31
C GLN A 398 -25.77 -29.44 -17.73
N GLN A 399 -27.07 -29.60 -18.02
CA GLN A 399 -27.65 -29.12 -19.28
C GLN A 399 -27.54 -27.60 -19.39
N VAL A 400 -27.81 -26.86 -18.31
CA VAL A 400 -27.61 -25.39 -18.26
C VAL A 400 -26.16 -25.01 -18.56
N LYS A 401 -25.19 -25.75 -17.99
CA LYS A 401 -23.76 -25.56 -18.28
C LYS A 401 -23.42 -25.83 -19.76
N HIS A 402 -24.04 -26.82 -20.37
CA HIS A 402 -23.84 -27.11 -21.79
C HIS A 402 -24.47 -26.04 -22.69
N ASP A 403 -25.73 -25.67 -22.43
CA ASP A 403 -26.50 -24.72 -23.25
C ASP A 403 -25.91 -23.31 -23.20
N THR A 404 -25.30 -22.93 -22.09
CA THR A 404 -24.66 -21.62 -21.91
C THR A 404 -23.20 -21.58 -22.36
N ALA A 405 -22.60 -22.69 -22.79
CA ALA A 405 -21.16 -22.79 -23.04
C ALA A 405 -20.63 -21.77 -24.07
N TYR A 406 -21.39 -21.53 -25.14
CA TYR A 406 -21.02 -20.55 -26.18
C TYR A 406 -20.95 -19.13 -25.62
N GLU A 407 -22.02 -18.67 -24.98
CA GLU A 407 -22.10 -17.30 -24.43
C GLU A 407 -21.10 -17.08 -23.29
N ARG A 408 -20.83 -18.11 -22.47
CA ARG A 408 -19.79 -18.03 -21.43
C ARG A 408 -18.40 -17.91 -22.03
N ASN A 409 -18.06 -18.74 -23.01
CA ASN A 409 -16.75 -18.66 -23.69
C ASN A 409 -16.55 -17.31 -24.38
N TYR A 410 -17.60 -16.79 -25.03
CA TYR A 410 -17.57 -15.44 -25.60
C TYR A 410 -17.37 -14.37 -24.52
N THR A 411 -18.04 -14.49 -23.37
CA THR A 411 -17.86 -13.58 -22.23
C THR A 411 -16.42 -13.63 -21.69
N LEU A 412 -15.84 -14.83 -21.56
CA LEU A 412 -14.44 -15.02 -21.14
C LEU A 412 -13.45 -14.35 -22.10
N GLU A 413 -13.66 -14.47 -23.41
CA GLU A 413 -12.85 -13.80 -24.43
C GLU A 413 -12.95 -12.26 -24.31
N GLN A 414 -14.16 -11.73 -24.14
CA GLN A 414 -14.34 -10.29 -23.93
C GLN A 414 -13.69 -9.82 -22.62
N LEU A 415 -13.74 -10.63 -21.55
CA LEU A 415 -13.08 -10.33 -20.27
C LEU A 415 -11.55 -10.27 -20.40
N ALA A 416 -10.95 -11.16 -21.19
CA ALA A 416 -9.52 -11.14 -21.48
C ALA A 416 -9.08 -9.84 -22.18
N SER A 417 -9.94 -9.28 -23.04
CA SER A 417 -9.66 -7.98 -23.70
C SER A 417 -9.56 -6.81 -22.71
N ILE A 418 -10.33 -6.84 -21.62
CA ILE A 418 -10.26 -5.82 -20.56
C ILE A 418 -8.94 -5.93 -19.79
N ARG A 419 -8.50 -7.16 -19.49
CA ARG A 419 -7.21 -7.44 -18.82
C ARG A 419 -6.04 -6.84 -19.61
N HIS A 420 -6.02 -7.05 -20.93
CA HIS A 420 -4.99 -6.47 -21.79
C HIS A 420 -5.02 -4.92 -21.79
N ARG A 421 -6.20 -4.29 -21.88
CA ARG A 421 -6.31 -2.83 -21.88
C ARG A 421 -5.87 -2.21 -20.54
N THR A 422 -6.16 -2.88 -19.44
CA THR A 422 -5.72 -2.49 -18.09
C THR A 422 -4.19 -2.52 -17.98
N THR A 423 -3.55 -3.59 -18.45
CA THR A 423 -2.09 -3.68 -18.49
C THR A 423 -1.44 -2.63 -19.40
N ALA A 424 -2.08 -2.29 -20.52
CA ALA A 424 -1.58 -1.26 -21.44
C ALA A 424 -1.63 0.16 -20.86
N ASN A 425 -2.69 0.50 -20.10
CA ASN A 425 -2.75 1.81 -19.42
C ASN A 425 -1.71 1.90 -18.29
N ALA A 426 -1.47 0.81 -17.57
CA ALA A 426 -0.41 0.75 -16.56
C ALA A 426 0.99 0.99 -17.18
N GLN A 427 1.22 0.57 -18.44
CA GLN A 427 2.49 0.79 -19.14
C GLN A 427 2.79 2.27 -19.39
N GLN A 428 1.79 3.14 -19.53
CA GLN A 428 2.02 4.59 -19.67
C GLN A 428 2.61 5.21 -18.40
N LEU A 429 2.13 4.77 -17.23
CA LEU A 429 2.74 5.18 -15.96
C LEU A 429 4.16 4.61 -15.84
N THR A 430 4.37 3.35 -16.20
CA THR A 430 5.71 2.72 -16.21
C THR A 430 6.71 3.45 -17.09
N SER A 431 6.33 3.82 -18.32
CA SER A 431 7.24 4.52 -19.24
C SER A 431 7.57 5.94 -18.76
N THR A 432 6.61 6.62 -18.14
CA THR A 432 6.81 7.95 -17.55
C THR A 432 7.74 7.89 -16.34
N VAL A 433 7.51 6.96 -15.40
CA VAL A 433 8.38 6.76 -14.23
C VAL A 433 9.79 6.36 -14.65
N ASN A 434 9.94 5.45 -15.62
CA ASN A 434 11.27 5.08 -16.13
C ASN A 434 11.98 6.25 -16.83
N GLY A 435 11.22 7.09 -17.56
CA GLY A 435 11.76 8.32 -18.14
C GLY A 435 12.26 9.29 -17.08
N LEU A 436 11.51 9.42 -15.98
CA LEU A 436 11.87 10.26 -14.84
C LEU A 436 13.09 9.71 -14.08
N LEU A 437 13.14 8.40 -13.83
CA LEU A 437 14.29 7.74 -13.19
C LEU A 437 15.60 7.99 -13.97
N ARG A 438 15.56 7.93 -15.30
CA ARG A 438 16.73 8.27 -16.13
C ARG A 438 17.16 9.73 -15.98
N ARG A 439 16.21 10.67 -15.93
CA ARG A 439 16.52 12.09 -15.69
C ARG A 439 17.10 12.33 -14.29
N LEU A 440 16.63 11.59 -13.29
CA LEU A 440 17.15 11.63 -11.92
C LEU A 440 18.59 11.13 -11.85
N GLU A 441 18.91 10.03 -12.54
CA GLU A 441 20.27 9.47 -12.60
C GLU A 441 21.28 10.47 -13.20
N ASP A 442 20.84 11.24 -14.21
CA ASP A 442 21.65 12.30 -14.83
C ASP A 442 21.67 13.63 -14.03
N THR A 443 20.91 13.75 -12.93
CA THR A 443 20.80 15.02 -12.19
C THR A 443 22.12 15.40 -11.51
N TRP A 444 22.83 14.43 -10.90
CA TRP A 444 24.13 14.70 -10.27
C TRP A 444 25.19 15.10 -11.31
N SER A 445 25.24 14.42 -12.46
CA SER A 445 26.23 14.74 -13.51
C SER A 445 25.99 16.14 -14.10
N SER A 446 24.73 16.58 -14.18
CA SER A 446 24.38 17.94 -14.59
C SER A 446 24.74 19.01 -13.55
N LEU A 447 24.68 18.69 -12.24
CA LEU A 447 24.98 19.63 -11.15
C LEU A 447 26.48 19.67 -10.79
N GLN A 448 27.22 18.60 -11.09
CA GLN A 448 28.64 18.48 -10.81
C GLN A 448 29.51 19.66 -11.29
N PRO A 449 29.37 20.22 -12.52
CA PRO A 449 30.17 21.37 -12.93
C PRO A 449 29.89 22.62 -12.08
N ALA A 450 28.62 22.89 -11.75
CA ALA A 450 28.24 24.01 -10.90
C ALA A 450 28.74 23.83 -9.45
N TYR A 451 28.70 22.59 -8.94
CA TYR A 451 29.31 22.27 -7.64
C TYR A 451 30.82 22.53 -7.62
N ASN A 452 31.55 22.17 -8.68
CA ASN A 452 32.99 22.39 -8.74
C ASN A 452 33.32 23.90 -8.73
N GLU A 453 32.56 24.71 -9.46
CA GLU A 453 32.71 26.17 -9.44
C GLU A 453 32.38 26.76 -8.06
N LEU A 454 31.28 26.29 -7.45
CA LEU A 454 30.91 26.66 -6.08
C LEU A 454 32.00 26.27 -5.07
N LYS A 455 32.60 25.08 -5.21
CA LYS A 455 33.68 24.58 -4.35
C LYS A 455 34.93 25.45 -4.47
N GLU A 456 35.31 25.85 -5.68
CA GLU A 456 36.45 26.75 -5.90
C GLU A 456 36.22 28.12 -5.24
N TRP A 457 35.02 28.68 -5.43
CA TRP A 457 34.60 29.92 -4.74
C TRP A 457 34.61 29.78 -3.23
N ALA A 458 34.10 28.66 -2.72
CA ALA A 458 34.04 28.34 -1.30
C ALA A 458 35.43 28.21 -0.69
N ASP A 459 36.37 27.56 -1.36
CA ASP A 459 37.74 27.37 -0.89
C ASP A 459 38.49 28.71 -0.84
N ALA A 460 38.26 29.57 -1.84
CA ALA A 460 38.77 30.94 -1.83
C ALA A 460 38.16 31.73 -0.66
N TYR A 461 36.84 31.70 -0.49
CA TYR A 461 36.13 32.38 0.59
C TYR A 461 36.58 31.91 1.98
N TRP A 462 36.73 30.60 2.16
CA TRP A 462 37.23 29.97 3.38
C TRP A 462 38.65 30.44 3.71
N SER A 463 39.53 30.53 2.71
CA SER A 463 40.90 31.00 2.89
C SER A 463 40.95 32.47 3.36
N VAL A 464 40.08 33.33 2.82
CA VAL A 464 39.95 34.73 3.25
C VAL A 464 39.48 34.81 4.70
N GLY A 465 38.52 33.98 5.11
CA GLY A 465 38.06 33.90 6.50
C GLY A 465 39.16 33.48 7.48
N TRP A 466 40.00 32.51 7.11
CA TRP A 466 41.16 32.09 7.93
C TRP A 466 42.22 33.17 8.05
N ILE A 467 42.52 33.87 6.95
CA ILE A 467 43.44 35.01 6.96
C ILE A 467 42.89 36.11 7.86
N ALA A 468 41.61 36.44 7.75
CA ALA A 468 40.93 37.44 8.57
C ALA A 468 41.01 37.11 10.07
N GLY A 469 40.63 35.89 10.49
CA GLY A 469 40.77 35.44 11.88
C GLY A 469 42.21 35.48 12.37
N THR A 470 43.16 35.02 11.56
CA THR A 470 44.59 35.05 11.94
C THR A 470 45.10 36.48 12.14
N VAL A 471 44.68 37.44 11.32
CA VAL A 471 45.02 38.86 11.50
C VAL A 471 44.44 39.40 12.81
N ILE A 472 43.21 39.02 13.18
CA ILE A 472 42.61 39.39 14.47
C ILE A 472 43.43 38.81 15.62
N VAL A 473 43.83 37.53 15.57
CA VAL A 473 44.71 36.91 16.57
C VAL A 473 46.03 37.69 16.72
N TRP A 474 46.68 38.08 15.62
CA TRP A 474 47.91 38.88 15.69
C TRP A 474 47.69 40.23 16.37
N VAL A 475 46.62 40.94 16.02
CA VAL A 475 46.23 42.20 16.68
C VAL A 475 46.03 41.96 18.19
N MET A 476 45.32 40.89 18.55
CA MET A 476 45.04 40.51 19.93
C MET A 476 46.31 40.21 20.72
N LEU A 477 47.30 39.54 20.11
CA LEU A 477 48.61 39.31 20.72
C LEU A 477 49.36 40.62 21.00
N PHE A 478 49.40 41.55 20.04
CA PHE A 478 50.03 42.86 20.27
C PHE A 478 49.28 43.69 21.34
N MET A 479 47.95 43.63 21.36
CA MET A 479 47.12 44.26 22.39
C MET A 479 47.41 43.66 23.78
N LEU A 480 47.52 42.34 23.89
CA LEU A 480 47.83 41.63 25.13
C LEU A 480 49.25 41.96 25.62
N MET A 481 50.24 41.95 24.72
CA MET A 481 51.62 42.34 25.04
C MET A 481 51.68 43.79 25.54
N SER A 482 50.91 44.69 24.92
CA SER A 482 50.79 46.06 25.39
C SER A 482 50.12 46.16 26.76
N TYR A 483 49.04 45.42 26.99
CA TYR A 483 48.28 45.37 28.25
C TYR A 483 49.17 44.92 29.41
N CYS A 484 49.94 43.84 29.24
CA CYS A 484 50.93 43.37 30.21
C CYS A 484 51.99 44.46 30.49
N CYS A 485 52.43 45.19 29.47
CA CYS A 485 53.39 46.29 29.67
C CYS A 485 52.77 47.51 30.38
N PHE A 486 51.47 47.77 30.23
CA PHE A 486 50.75 48.81 30.98
C PHE A 486 50.63 48.46 32.47
N LEU A 487 50.47 47.17 32.81
CA LEU A 487 50.46 46.66 34.18
C LEU A 487 51.86 46.73 34.83
N CYS A 488 52.91 46.38 34.09
CA CYS A 488 54.30 46.39 34.58
C CYS A 488 54.98 47.77 34.58
N GLU A 489 54.24 48.87 34.36
CA GLU A 489 54.76 50.25 34.30
C GLU A 489 55.95 50.46 33.32
N SER A 490 56.06 49.64 32.26
CA SER A 490 57.16 49.73 31.27
C SER A 490 56.82 50.69 30.13
N ASN A 491 57.16 51.96 30.33
CA ASN A 491 56.51 53.11 29.71
C ASN A 491 56.76 53.31 28.20
N ALA A 492 58.01 53.22 27.73
CA ALA A 492 58.32 53.48 26.33
C ALA A 492 57.91 52.30 25.42
N LYS A 493 57.91 51.09 25.96
CA LYS A 493 57.66 49.86 25.19
C LYS A 493 56.16 49.59 25.04
N SER A 494 55.36 49.81 26.09
CA SER A 494 53.91 49.59 26.06
C SER A 494 53.20 50.45 25.00
N GLY A 495 53.44 51.77 24.99
CA GLY A 495 52.77 52.66 24.02
C GLY A 495 53.18 52.43 22.57
N VAL A 496 54.42 51.99 22.31
CA VAL A 496 54.89 51.66 20.95
C VAL A 496 54.24 50.37 20.45
N VAL A 497 54.17 49.33 21.30
CA VAL A 497 53.52 48.06 20.95
C VAL A 497 52.02 48.27 20.71
N PHE A 498 51.34 49.07 21.54
CA PHE A 498 49.94 49.44 21.32
C PHE A 498 49.75 50.21 20.02
N PHE A 499 50.62 51.18 19.72
CA PHE A 499 50.53 51.96 18.50
C PHE A 499 50.70 51.10 17.25
N ILE A 500 51.61 50.11 17.28
CA ILE A 500 51.74 49.12 16.21
C ILE A 500 50.45 48.31 16.06
N ALA A 501 49.85 47.85 17.17
CA ALA A 501 48.56 47.15 17.15
C ALA A 501 47.45 48.00 16.52
N VAL A 502 47.39 49.28 16.86
CA VAL A 502 46.41 50.24 16.34
C VAL A 502 46.62 50.52 14.84
N MET A 503 47.85 50.60 14.35
CA MET A 503 48.11 50.72 12.91
C MET A 503 47.66 49.48 12.14
N LEU A 504 47.85 48.29 12.71
CA LEU A 504 47.32 47.04 12.14
C LEU A 504 45.78 47.02 12.17
N ILE A 505 45.15 47.50 13.26
CA ILE A 505 43.70 47.65 13.35
C ILE A 505 43.16 48.56 12.23
N CYS A 506 43.80 49.70 11.95
CA CYS A 506 43.35 50.60 10.88
C CYS A 506 43.41 49.97 9.48
N LEU A 507 44.41 49.13 9.21
CA LEU A 507 44.51 48.41 7.93
C LEU A 507 43.53 47.25 7.88
N ALA A 508 43.45 46.47 8.96
CA ALA A 508 42.58 45.33 9.06
C ALA A 508 41.09 45.72 9.06
N SER A 509 40.71 46.88 9.62
CA SER A 509 39.31 47.33 9.67
C SER A 509 38.73 47.55 8.28
N ILE A 510 39.52 48.08 7.34
CA ILE A 510 39.11 48.29 5.95
C ILE A 510 38.93 46.93 5.26
N CYS A 511 39.90 46.02 5.39
CA CYS A 511 39.83 44.69 4.78
C CYS A 511 38.68 43.85 5.35
N LEU A 512 38.49 43.86 6.67
CA LEU A 512 37.38 43.16 7.34
C LEU A 512 36.03 43.73 6.95
N THR A 513 35.95 45.04 6.70
CA THR A 513 34.71 45.65 6.22
C THR A 513 34.36 45.17 4.84
N ILE A 514 35.30 45.14 3.89
CA ILE A 514 35.05 44.63 2.54
C ILE A 514 34.58 43.16 2.59
N PHE A 515 35.25 42.35 3.41
CA PHE A 515 34.87 40.94 3.59
C PHE A 515 33.48 40.80 4.24
N GLY A 516 33.21 41.46 5.36
CA GLY A 516 31.92 41.39 6.05
C GLY A 516 30.76 41.94 5.23
N VAL A 517 31.00 42.98 4.42
CA VAL A 517 30.07 43.51 3.42
C VAL A 517 29.73 42.46 2.36
N PHE A 518 30.75 41.80 1.81
CA PHE A 518 30.55 40.76 0.81
C PHE A 518 29.80 39.56 1.41
N SER A 519 30.16 39.14 2.62
CA SER A 519 29.45 38.10 3.38
C SER A 519 27.99 38.47 3.65
N LEU A 520 27.69 39.74 3.99
CA LEU A 520 26.33 40.23 4.17
C LEU A 520 25.53 40.19 2.87
N ALA A 521 26.16 40.59 1.76
CA ALA A 521 25.53 40.57 0.44
C ALA A 521 25.21 39.15 -0.03
N VAL A 522 26.05 38.16 0.28
CA VAL A 522 25.76 36.76 -0.08
C VAL A 522 24.75 36.13 0.88
N GLY A 523 25.04 36.15 2.19
CA GLY A 523 24.23 35.47 3.20
C GLY A 523 22.89 36.14 3.48
N GLY A 524 22.87 37.48 3.58
CA GLY A 524 21.65 38.24 3.86
C GLY A 524 20.64 38.12 2.73
N ASN A 525 21.10 38.23 1.47
CA ASN A 525 20.24 38.01 0.32
C ASN A 525 19.80 36.54 0.20
N ALA A 526 20.68 35.57 0.48
CA ALA A 526 20.28 34.16 0.50
C ALA A 526 19.19 33.88 1.54
N GLU A 527 19.26 34.50 2.72
CA GLU A 527 18.25 34.32 3.76
C GLU A 527 16.89 34.90 3.34
N VAL A 528 16.89 36.15 2.88
CA VAL A 528 15.65 36.87 2.52
C VAL A 528 15.01 36.31 1.25
N PHE A 529 15.81 35.94 0.25
CA PHE A 529 15.31 35.57 -1.07
C PHE A 529 15.16 34.07 -1.29
N VAL A 530 16.02 33.26 -0.68
CA VAL A 530 15.97 31.80 -0.81
C VAL A 530 15.29 31.20 0.40
N CYS A 531 15.87 31.33 1.59
CA CYS A 531 15.40 30.61 2.77
C CYS A 531 13.99 30.97 3.21
N ARG A 532 13.62 32.25 3.19
CA ARG A 532 12.23 32.68 3.46
C ARG A 532 11.22 32.04 2.50
N SER A 533 11.59 31.88 1.23
CA SER A 533 10.70 31.25 0.23
C SER A 533 10.57 29.72 0.41
N LEU A 534 11.59 29.05 0.98
CA LEU A 534 11.59 27.61 1.26
C LEU A 534 10.87 27.25 2.58
N TYR A 535 10.75 28.20 3.51
CA TYR A 535 10.05 28.05 4.79
C TYR A 535 8.65 28.70 4.83
N ASP A 536 8.19 29.28 3.73
CA ASP A 536 6.82 29.81 3.59
C ASP A 536 5.77 28.71 3.80
N GLU A 537 4.77 28.96 4.66
CA GLU A 537 3.75 27.94 5.04
C GLU A 537 2.89 27.49 3.85
N ASP A 538 2.61 28.40 2.91
CA ASP A 538 1.79 28.10 1.73
C ASP A 538 2.63 27.79 0.48
N TYR A 539 3.97 27.89 0.56
CA TYR A 539 4.89 27.74 -0.57
C TYR A 539 4.51 28.60 -1.79
N ASN A 540 3.79 29.70 -1.58
CA ASN A 540 3.24 30.52 -2.65
C ASN A 540 4.36 31.18 -3.44
N MET A 541 5.41 31.61 -2.75
CA MET A 541 6.57 32.25 -3.34
C MET A 541 7.40 31.26 -4.18
N LEU A 542 7.62 30.05 -3.67
CA LEU A 542 8.28 28.97 -4.38
C LEU A 542 7.48 28.54 -5.63
N GLY A 543 6.15 28.45 -5.48
CA GLY A 543 5.22 28.21 -6.57
C GLY A 543 5.26 29.30 -7.64
N LYS A 544 5.26 30.58 -7.27
CA LYS A 544 5.40 31.67 -8.26
C LYS A 544 6.72 31.60 -9.02
N LEU A 545 7.82 31.21 -8.36
CA LEU A 545 9.15 31.17 -8.97
C LEU A 545 9.29 30.03 -9.99
N LEU A 546 8.76 28.83 -9.66
CA LEU A 546 8.97 27.58 -10.41
C LEU A 546 7.74 27.11 -11.21
N ASP A 547 6.53 27.45 -10.78
CA ASP A 547 5.28 27.15 -11.48
C ASP A 547 4.74 28.35 -12.26
N LYS A 548 3.88 28.08 -13.24
CA LYS A 548 3.32 29.10 -14.15
C LYS A 548 2.68 30.28 -13.38
N PRO A 549 3.03 31.56 -13.70
CA PRO A 549 3.95 32.01 -14.75
C PRO A 549 5.40 32.07 -14.24
N GLY A 550 6.10 30.93 -14.25
CA GLY A 550 7.38 30.74 -13.56
C GLY A 550 8.42 31.77 -13.99
N TYR A 551 8.81 32.62 -13.05
CA TYR A 551 9.75 33.73 -13.27
C TYR A 551 11.20 33.27 -13.46
N ALA A 552 11.54 32.02 -13.07
CA ALA A 552 12.89 31.47 -13.20
C ALA A 552 13.26 31.02 -14.62
N TYR A 553 12.28 30.80 -15.50
CA TYR A 553 12.53 30.25 -16.84
C TYR A 553 12.46 31.35 -17.91
N ALA A 554 13.49 31.41 -18.77
CA ALA A 554 13.55 32.37 -19.88
C ALA A 554 12.41 32.21 -20.91
N ARG A 555 11.67 31.10 -20.87
CA ARG A 555 10.48 30.83 -21.68
C ARG A 555 9.40 30.29 -20.75
N GLU A 556 8.24 30.94 -20.70
CA GLU A 556 7.14 30.49 -19.86
C GLU A 556 6.81 29.02 -20.15
N PRO A 557 6.92 28.12 -19.14
CA PRO A 557 6.55 26.74 -19.33
C PRO A 557 5.03 26.63 -19.51
N GLN A 558 4.59 25.71 -20.36
CA GLN A 558 3.15 25.53 -20.63
C GLN A 558 2.41 25.06 -19.37
N THR A 559 3.10 24.34 -18.46
CA THR A 559 2.61 23.70 -17.23
C THR A 559 3.62 23.85 -16.08
N GLY A 560 3.20 23.61 -14.83
CA GLY A 560 4.09 23.65 -13.64
C GLY A 560 5.21 22.60 -13.69
N ILE A 561 6.21 22.74 -12.81
CA ILE A 561 7.44 21.92 -12.83
C ILE A 561 7.15 20.43 -12.64
N ILE A 562 6.20 20.09 -11.77
CA ILE A 562 5.72 18.72 -11.54
C ILE A 562 5.10 18.14 -12.81
N GLY A 563 4.34 18.95 -13.55
CA GLY A 563 3.72 18.55 -14.82
C GLY A 563 4.75 18.28 -15.92
N GLU A 564 5.82 19.07 -16.01
CA GLU A 564 6.91 18.84 -16.97
C GLU A 564 7.78 17.63 -16.57
N LEU A 565 7.98 17.44 -15.27
CA LEU A 565 8.73 16.30 -14.73
C LEU A 565 8.01 14.97 -14.99
N LEU A 566 6.68 14.97 -14.81
CA LEU A 566 5.80 13.83 -15.11
C LEU A 566 5.34 13.78 -16.58
N ARG A 567 5.93 14.56 -17.49
CA ARG A 567 5.51 14.55 -18.89
C ARG A 567 5.83 13.19 -19.54
N PRO A 568 4.84 12.50 -20.14
CA PRO A 568 5.08 11.23 -20.80
C PRO A 568 6.07 11.37 -21.97
N VAL A 569 6.94 10.38 -22.13
CA VAL A 569 7.93 10.33 -23.21
C VAL A 569 7.22 10.32 -24.57
N GLY A 570 7.55 11.27 -25.45
CA GLY A 570 6.97 11.37 -26.79
C GLY A 570 5.68 12.20 -26.91
N VAL A 571 5.20 12.82 -25.82
CA VAL A 571 4.01 13.68 -25.81
C VAL A 571 4.40 15.14 -25.52
N ASN A 572 3.88 16.08 -26.33
CA ASN A 572 4.21 17.51 -26.23
C ASN A 572 3.39 18.28 -25.18
N ARG A 573 2.44 17.64 -24.50
CA ARG A 573 1.61 18.25 -23.45
C ARG A 573 1.75 17.46 -22.15
N SER A 574 1.80 18.16 -21.01
CA SER A 574 1.69 17.48 -19.72
C SER A 574 0.25 16.99 -19.53
N VAL A 575 0.12 15.90 -18.77
CA VAL A 575 -1.19 15.29 -18.43
C VAL A 575 -1.62 15.73 -17.02
N VAL A 576 -0.66 16.10 -16.18
CA VAL A 576 -0.85 16.57 -14.80
C VAL A 576 -0.69 18.08 -14.72
N ASN A 577 -1.57 18.73 -13.94
CA ASN A 577 -1.53 20.17 -13.67
C ASN A 577 -1.54 20.43 -12.16
N VAL A 578 -0.42 20.09 -11.50
CA VAL A 578 -0.20 20.32 -10.07
C VAL A 578 0.98 21.27 -9.91
N GLY A 579 0.81 22.30 -9.08
CA GLY A 579 1.91 23.17 -8.69
C GLY A 579 2.77 22.52 -7.61
N LEU A 580 4.08 22.81 -7.61
CA LEU A 580 5.04 22.36 -6.61
C LEU A 580 4.59 22.69 -5.18
N GLY A 581 4.09 23.90 -4.93
CA GLY A 581 3.60 24.28 -3.60
C GLY A 581 2.41 23.44 -3.13
N GLN A 582 1.47 23.15 -4.03
CA GLN A 582 0.33 22.28 -3.73
C GLN A 582 0.77 20.83 -3.48
N ALA A 583 1.75 20.34 -4.24
CA ALA A 583 2.32 19.01 -4.04
C ALA A 583 3.02 18.89 -2.68
N LEU A 584 3.87 19.87 -2.34
CA LEU A 584 4.60 19.90 -1.06
C LEU A 584 3.65 19.94 0.13
N ARG A 585 2.61 20.80 0.09
CA ARG A 585 1.59 20.87 1.15
C ARG A 585 0.80 19.57 1.32
N GLY A 586 0.41 18.94 0.21
CA GLY A 586 -0.25 17.64 0.25
C GLY A 586 0.63 16.55 0.87
N CYS A 587 1.92 16.59 0.59
CA CYS A 587 2.90 15.64 1.12
C CYS A 587 3.30 15.89 2.58
N GLU A 588 3.35 17.16 2.99
CA GLU A 588 3.48 17.55 4.39
C GLU A 588 2.35 16.95 5.23
N GLN A 589 1.11 17.01 4.72
CA GLN A 589 -0.07 16.43 5.36
C GLN A 589 -0.16 14.90 5.25
N ASN A 590 0.89 14.23 4.75
CA ASN A 590 0.95 12.78 4.60
C ASN A 590 -0.22 12.22 3.76
N GLN A 591 -0.66 12.97 2.75
CA GLN A 591 -1.68 12.51 1.81
C GLN A 591 -1.10 11.44 0.84
N ALA A 592 -2.00 10.71 0.19
CA ALA A 592 -1.63 9.68 -0.78
C ALA A 592 -1.03 10.29 -2.05
N SER A 593 0.09 9.74 -2.54
CA SER A 593 0.77 10.25 -3.74
C SER A 593 -0.13 10.25 -4.98
N TYR A 594 -1.06 9.30 -5.08
CA TYR A 594 -2.02 9.23 -6.18
C TYR A 594 -2.88 10.48 -6.30
N ASN A 595 -3.42 10.98 -5.17
CA ASN A 595 -4.28 12.17 -5.16
C ASN A 595 -3.48 13.46 -5.31
N VAL A 596 -2.35 13.57 -4.60
CA VAL A 596 -1.53 14.79 -4.59
C VAL A 596 -0.95 15.10 -5.98
N PHE A 597 -0.43 14.08 -6.66
CA PHE A 597 0.15 14.22 -7.99
C PHE A 597 -0.85 14.02 -9.14
N GLN A 598 -2.16 13.88 -8.84
CA GLN A 598 -3.22 13.63 -9.82
C GLN A 598 -2.86 12.51 -10.82
N LEU A 599 -2.44 11.36 -10.27
CA LEU A 599 -1.99 10.22 -11.07
C LEU A 599 -3.15 9.49 -11.77
N ASP A 600 -4.39 9.87 -11.49
CA ASP A 600 -5.59 9.47 -12.23
C ASP A 600 -5.52 9.86 -13.71
N ALA A 601 -4.78 10.90 -14.03
CA ALA A 601 -4.54 11.34 -15.40
C ALA A 601 -3.77 10.29 -16.23
N PHE A 602 -2.91 9.48 -15.59
CA PHE A 602 -2.21 8.35 -16.21
C PHE A 602 -2.99 7.03 -16.07
N VAL A 603 -3.51 6.77 -14.87
CA VAL A 603 -4.24 5.55 -14.54
C VAL A 603 -5.70 5.91 -14.33
N ASN A 604 -6.37 6.23 -15.44
CA ASN A 604 -7.76 6.65 -15.40
C ASN A 604 -8.64 5.44 -15.04
N THR A 605 -9.01 5.33 -13.77
CA THR A 605 -9.82 4.25 -13.21
C THR A 605 -11.15 4.09 -13.96
N SER A 606 -11.77 5.19 -14.37
CA SER A 606 -13.01 5.18 -15.15
C SER A 606 -12.81 4.58 -16.55
N LYS A 607 -11.61 4.66 -17.14
CA LYS A 607 -11.28 4.01 -18.41
C LYS A 607 -10.93 2.53 -18.31
N ILE A 608 -10.65 2.07 -17.10
CA ILE A 608 -10.12 0.74 -16.84
C ILE A 608 -11.21 -0.19 -16.29
N ALA A 609 -12.03 0.30 -15.35
CA ALA A 609 -12.96 -0.54 -14.59
C ALA A 609 -14.45 -0.19 -14.82
N ASP A 610 -14.78 0.80 -15.65
CA ASP A 610 -16.17 1.14 -15.94
C ASP A 610 -16.77 0.22 -17.01
N LEU A 611 -17.78 -0.57 -16.61
CA LEU A 611 -18.52 -1.45 -17.51
C LEU A 611 -19.11 -0.69 -18.71
N ARG A 612 -19.42 0.61 -18.55
CA ARG A 612 -19.93 1.48 -19.63
C ARG A 612 -18.94 1.63 -20.79
N GLN A 613 -17.64 1.50 -20.52
CA GLN A 613 -16.61 1.55 -21.58
C GLN A 613 -16.38 0.20 -22.26
N PHE A 614 -16.95 -0.87 -21.71
CA PHE A 614 -16.90 -2.22 -22.27
C PHE A 614 -18.31 -2.75 -22.55
N PRO A 615 -19.07 -2.09 -23.46
CA PRO A 615 -20.45 -2.49 -23.76
C PRO A 615 -20.51 -3.94 -24.25
N LYS A 616 -19.47 -4.41 -24.97
CA LYS A 616 -19.36 -5.80 -25.43
C LYS A 616 -19.42 -6.84 -24.31
N VAL A 617 -18.84 -6.52 -23.15
CA VAL A 617 -18.82 -7.41 -21.97
C VAL A 617 -20.19 -7.43 -21.33
N SER A 618 -20.83 -6.26 -21.17
CA SER A 618 -22.20 -6.20 -20.68
C SER A 618 -23.15 -6.96 -21.61
N THR A 619 -23.05 -6.78 -22.93
CA THR A 619 -23.89 -7.49 -23.90
C THR A 619 -23.63 -8.99 -23.91
N ALA A 620 -22.38 -9.42 -23.73
CA ALA A 620 -22.03 -10.84 -23.62
C ALA A 620 -22.66 -11.47 -22.36
N ILE A 621 -22.58 -10.79 -21.21
CA ILE A 621 -23.26 -11.23 -19.98
C ILE A 621 -24.79 -11.28 -20.20
N ASP A 622 -25.36 -10.27 -20.86
CA ASP A 622 -26.80 -10.19 -21.14
C ASP A 622 -27.29 -11.27 -22.13
N ALA A 623 -26.39 -11.83 -22.94
CA ALA A 623 -26.72 -12.90 -23.88
C ALA A 623 -26.86 -14.28 -23.19
N ILE A 624 -26.22 -14.51 -22.03
CA ILE A 624 -26.28 -15.78 -21.28
C ILE A 624 -27.71 -16.08 -20.87
N SER A 625 -28.43 -16.94 -21.59
CA SER A 625 -29.84 -17.23 -21.34
C SER A 625 -30.08 -18.72 -21.13
N VAL A 626 -31.03 -19.06 -20.25
CA VAL A 626 -31.45 -20.42 -19.97
C VAL A 626 -32.89 -20.62 -20.42
N SER A 627 -33.14 -21.72 -21.12
CA SER A 627 -34.45 -22.08 -21.64
C SER A 627 -35.10 -23.16 -20.79
N GLY A 628 -36.33 -22.94 -20.35
CA GLY A 628 -37.13 -23.95 -19.65
C GLY A 628 -37.75 -25.02 -20.57
N ARG A 629 -37.43 -25.04 -21.87
CA ARG A 629 -38.07 -25.93 -22.86
C ARG A 629 -37.98 -27.42 -22.51
N THR A 630 -36.86 -27.86 -21.96
CA THR A 630 -36.66 -29.26 -21.52
C THR A 630 -37.61 -29.66 -20.39
N LEU A 631 -38.12 -28.70 -19.62
CA LEU A 631 -39.07 -28.94 -18.53
C LEU A 631 -40.52 -29.01 -19.02
N LEU A 632 -40.83 -28.42 -20.19
CA LEU A 632 -42.19 -28.33 -20.74
C LEU A 632 -42.77 -29.66 -21.20
N SER A 633 -41.99 -30.74 -21.28
CA SER A 633 -42.51 -32.08 -21.62
C SER A 633 -42.06 -33.14 -20.63
N LEU A 634 -41.58 -32.72 -19.46
CA LEU A 634 -40.85 -33.58 -18.52
C LEU A 634 -41.70 -34.78 -18.06
N THR A 635 -42.98 -34.55 -17.80
CA THR A 635 -43.88 -35.59 -17.24
C THR A 635 -44.88 -36.14 -18.25
N GLN A 636 -44.95 -35.59 -19.47
CA GLN A 636 -46.00 -35.90 -20.46
C GLN A 636 -46.03 -37.39 -20.85
N SER A 637 -44.86 -38.00 -21.05
CA SER A 637 -44.73 -39.42 -21.40
C SER A 637 -45.30 -40.32 -20.29
N VAL A 638 -44.96 -40.01 -19.04
CA VAL A 638 -45.43 -40.76 -17.85
C VAL A 638 -46.94 -40.59 -17.66
N GLN A 639 -47.48 -39.39 -17.88
CA GLN A 639 -48.92 -39.13 -17.82
C GLN A 639 -49.69 -40.00 -18.83
N ASN A 640 -49.22 -40.09 -20.07
CA ASN A 640 -49.85 -40.89 -21.11
C ASN A 640 -49.86 -42.40 -20.75
N ILE A 641 -48.79 -42.90 -20.11
CA ILE A 641 -48.72 -44.29 -19.63
C ILE A 641 -49.75 -44.53 -18.53
N LEU A 642 -49.83 -43.65 -17.54
CA LEU A 642 -50.79 -43.75 -16.43
C LEU A 642 -52.24 -43.70 -16.91
N GLU A 643 -52.55 -42.84 -17.90
CA GLU A 643 -53.87 -42.78 -18.51
C GLU A 643 -54.26 -44.09 -19.20
N ASN A 644 -53.33 -44.70 -19.95
CA ASN A 644 -53.53 -46.00 -20.57
C ASN A 644 -53.71 -47.11 -19.51
N MET A 645 -52.96 -47.07 -18.41
CA MET A 645 -53.10 -48.02 -17.30
C MET A 645 -54.51 -47.96 -16.70
N LEU A 646 -55.06 -46.77 -16.47
CA LEU A 646 -56.43 -46.60 -15.97
C LEU A 646 -57.47 -47.16 -16.96
N GLN A 647 -57.33 -46.84 -18.25
CA GLN A 647 -58.25 -47.34 -19.28
C GLN A 647 -58.21 -48.87 -19.40
N THR A 648 -57.02 -49.46 -19.45
CA THR A 648 -56.82 -50.92 -19.59
C THR A 648 -57.36 -51.70 -18.38
N SER A 649 -57.33 -51.10 -17.19
CA SER A 649 -57.82 -51.74 -15.96
C SER A 649 -59.34 -51.68 -15.74
N SER A 650 -60.09 -51.04 -16.64
CA SER A 650 -61.53 -50.80 -16.47
C SER A 650 -62.41 -51.95 -17.01
N PHE A 651 -62.66 -52.96 -16.18
CA PHE A 651 -63.55 -54.09 -16.53
C PHE A 651 -64.24 -54.67 -15.28
N ASN A 652 -65.33 -55.43 -15.50
CA ASN A 652 -66.20 -55.95 -14.44
C ASN A 652 -65.87 -57.42 -14.09
N LEU A 653 -65.16 -57.62 -12.98
CA LEU A 653 -64.76 -58.93 -12.45
C LEU A 653 -65.92 -59.71 -11.82
N THR A 654 -66.98 -59.03 -11.40
CA THR A 654 -68.12 -59.63 -10.70
C THR A 654 -68.88 -60.60 -11.60
N THR A 655 -69.02 -60.26 -12.89
CA THR A 655 -69.65 -61.14 -13.90
C THR A 655 -68.90 -62.47 -14.03
N TYR A 656 -67.56 -62.43 -14.09
CA TYR A 656 -66.72 -63.63 -14.20
C TYR A 656 -66.74 -64.49 -12.95
N ARG A 657 -66.76 -63.88 -11.76
CA ARG A 657 -66.95 -64.63 -10.50
C ARG A 657 -68.27 -65.40 -10.49
N SER A 658 -69.35 -64.77 -10.95
CA SER A 658 -70.68 -65.39 -10.94
C SER A 658 -70.80 -66.55 -11.93
N SER A 659 -70.13 -66.48 -13.08
CA SER A 659 -70.17 -67.52 -14.11
C SER A 659 -69.23 -68.70 -13.81
N VAL A 660 -68.05 -68.46 -13.24
CA VAL A 660 -67.09 -69.52 -12.87
C VAL A 660 -67.48 -70.23 -11.58
N GLY A 661 -68.17 -69.54 -10.66
CA GLY A 661 -68.66 -70.11 -9.40
C GLY A 661 -69.87 -71.04 -9.51
N ALA A 662 -70.32 -71.37 -10.73
CA ALA A 662 -71.40 -72.32 -10.94
C ALA A 662 -71.02 -73.72 -10.45
N PRO A 663 -71.91 -74.44 -9.74
CA PRO A 663 -71.59 -75.75 -9.19
C PRO A 663 -71.25 -76.74 -10.31
N THR A 664 -70.15 -77.48 -10.13
CA THR A 664 -69.77 -78.57 -11.04
C THR A 664 -70.70 -79.77 -10.84
N PRO A 665 -70.86 -80.65 -11.84
CA PRO A 665 -71.64 -81.87 -11.70
C PRO A 665 -70.91 -82.94 -10.87
N GLU A 666 -69.92 -82.58 -10.05
CA GLU A 666 -69.20 -83.51 -9.16
C GLU A 666 -70.15 -84.19 -8.18
N LYS A 667 -71.00 -83.41 -7.50
CA LYS A 667 -71.99 -83.93 -6.53
C LYS A 667 -73.10 -84.70 -7.22
N ASP A 668 -73.54 -84.24 -8.39
CA ASP A 668 -74.54 -84.93 -9.21
C ASP A 668 -73.97 -86.27 -9.74
N LEU A 669 -72.67 -86.32 -10.10
CA LEU A 669 -72.00 -87.56 -10.48
C LEU A 669 -71.77 -88.48 -9.27
N ALA A 670 -71.42 -87.93 -8.11
CA ALA A 670 -71.23 -88.69 -6.87
C ALA A 670 -72.52 -89.42 -6.46
N THR A 671 -73.64 -88.70 -6.51
CA THR A 671 -74.98 -89.27 -6.23
C THR A 671 -75.40 -90.27 -7.32
N PHE A 672 -75.11 -89.99 -8.59
CA PHE A 672 -75.32 -90.93 -9.68
C PHE A 672 -74.51 -92.22 -9.52
N ILE A 673 -73.25 -92.15 -9.08
CA ILE A 673 -72.38 -93.32 -8.83
C ILE A 673 -72.99 -94.20 -7.73
N ASP A 674 -73.45 -93.61 -6.63
CA ASP A 674 -74.09 -94.34 -5.52
C ASP A 674 -75.41 -94.97 -5.96
N GLN A 675 -76.26 -94.24 -6.69
CA GLN A 675 -77.49 -94.78 -7.27
C GLN A 675 -77.20 -95.94 -8.22
N MET A 676 -76.21 -95.79 -9.10
CA MET A 676 -75.82 -96.81 -10.07
C MET A 676 -75.27 -98.07 -9.41
N GLN A 677 -74.49 -97.94 -8.33
CA GLN A 677 -74.01 -99.07 -7.53
C GLN A 677 -75.15 -99.80 -6.81
N ARG A 678 -76.10 -99.07 -6.23
CA ARG A 678 -77.29 -99.67 -5.59
C ARG A 678 -78.18 -100.39 -6.59
N VAL A 679 -78.39 -99.80 -7.77
CA VAL A 679 -79.15 -100.43 -8.86
C VAL A 679 -78.44 -101.69 -9.38
N ALA A 680 -77.10 -101.65 -9.54
CA ALA A 680 -76.32 -102.81 -9.98
C ALA A 680 -76.49 -104.05 -9.06
N LEU A 681 -76.66 -103.84 -7.75
CA LEU A 681 -76.89 -104.91 -6.77
C LEU A 681 -78.29 -105.55 -6.84
N GLN A 682 -79.26 -104.86 -7.46
CA GLN A 682 -80.66 -105.30 -7.55
C GLN A 682 -81.03 -105.94 -8.90
N ILE A 683 -80.16 -105.80 -9.91
CA ILE A 683 -80.35 -106.38 -11.25
C ILE A 683 -80.07 -107.90 -11.21
N GLN A 684 -80.97 -108.71 -11.79
CA GLN A 684 -80.79 -110.17 -11.87
C GLN A 684 -79.83 -110.61 -12.97
N ASP A 685 -79.78 -109.87 -14.10
CA ASP A 685 -78.84 -110.17 -15.18
C ASP A 685 -77.39 -109.83 -14.80
N VAL A 686 -76.57 -110.89 -14.65
CA VAL A 686 -75.17 -110.79 -14.24
C VAL A 686 -74.34 -109.98 -15.25
N ALA A 687 -74.66 -110.06 -16.55
CA ALA A 687 -73.93 -109.32 -17.58
C ALA A 687 -74.19 -107.81 -17.49
N THR A 688 -75.44 -107.39 -17.29
CA THR A 688 -75.84 -105.99 -17.09
C THR A 688 -75.32 -105.44 -15.76
N SER A 689 -75.41 -106.20 -14.67
CA SER A 689 -74.87 -105.81 -13.35
C SER A 689 -73.34 -105.59 -13.36
N SER A 690 -72.60 -106.47 -14.03
CA SER A 690 -71.14 -106.34 -14.19
C SER A 690 -70.74 -105.11 -15.03
N ARG A 691 -71.46 -104.84 -16.13
CA ARG A 691 -71.27 -103.63 -16.95
C ARG A 691 -71.60 -102.36 -16.18
N MET A 692 -72.67 -102.36 -15.38
CA MET A 692 -73.07 -101.25 -14.51
C MET A 692 -72.00 -100.97 -13.43
N THR A 693 -71.45 -102.01 -12.82
CA THR A 693 -70.36 -101.89 -11.83
C THR A 693 -69.09 -101.35 -12.47
N THR A 694 -68.76 -101.80 -13.69
CA THR A 694 -67.63 -101.29 -14.47
C THR A 694 -67.81 -99.80 -14.81
N LEU A 695 -69.01 -99.41 -15.25
CA LEU A 695 -69.37 -98.01 -15.52
C LEU A 695 -69.28 -97.16 -14.24
N GLY A 696 -69.70 -97.69 -13.09
CA GLY A 696 -69.53 -97.05 -11.77
C GLY A 696 -68.09 -96.85 -11.35
N SER A 697 -67.22 -97.82 -11.61
CA SER A 697 -65.78 -97.67 -11.35
C SER A 697 -65.13 -96.61 -12.25
N ARG A 698 -65.54 -96.51 -13.52
CA ARG A 698 -65.10 -95.48 -14.47
C ARG A 698 -65.58 -94.09 -14.06
N SER A 699 -66.85 -93.99 -13.67
CA SER A 699 -67.47 -92.78 -13.14
C SER A 699 -66.76 -92.29 -11.88
N LYS A 700 -66.42 -93.20 -10.96
CA LYS A 700 -65.66 -92.89 -9.74
C LYS A 700 -64.23 -92.40 -10.03
N ARG A 701 -63.57 -92.97 -11.05
CA ARG A 701 -62.27 -92.47 -11.52
C ARG A 701 -62.42 -91.07 -12.11
N LEU A 702 -63.43 -90.83 -12.96
CA LEU A 702 -63.71 -89.52 -13.54
C LEU A 702 -63.96 -88.44 -12.47
N GLN A 703 -64.73 -88.77 -11.42
CA GLN A 703 -64.95 -87.91 -10.27
C GLN A 703 -63.62 -87.54 -9.58
N ALA A 704 -62.82 -88.53 -9.20
CA ALA A 704 -61.60 -88.33 -8.43
C ALA A 704 -60.43 -87.72 -9.24
N SER A 705 -60.29 -88.05 -10.52
CA SER A 705 -59.14 -87.64 -11.33
C SER A 705 -59.37 -86.40 -12.18
N ILE A 706 -60.63 -85.98 -12.39
CA ILE A 706 -60.96 -84.85 -13.28
C ILE A 706 -61.85 -83.82 -12.57
N LEU A 707 -63.02 -84.23 -12.04
CA LEU A 707 -63.98 -83.27 -11.48
C LEU A 707 -63.53 -82.65 -10.16
N GLN A 708 -62.91 -83.42 -9.26
CA GLN A 708 -62.35 -82.89 -8.01
C GLN A 708 -61.18 -81.91 -8.25
N PRO A 709 -60.17 -82.22 -9.09
CA PRO A 709 -59.16 -81.24 -9.45
C PRO A 709 -59.72 -80.01 -10.18
N LEU A 710 -60.79 -80.16 -10.97
CA LEU A 710 -61.47 -79.03 -11.62
C LEU A 710 -62.14 -78.09 -10.61
N GLU A 711 -62.80 -78.63 -9.58
CA GLU A 711 -63.40 -77.83 -8.49
C GLU A 711 -62.31 -77.10 -7.69
N ASN A 712 -61.17 -77.73 -7.44
CA ASN A 712 -60.01 -77.09 -6.80
C ASN A 712 -59.48 -75.91 -7.65
N LEU A 713 -59.33 -76.11 -8.97
CA LEU A 713 -58.90 -75.04 -9.89
C LEU A 713 -59.93 -73.91 -9.98
N GLN A 714 -61.24 -74.21 -9.95
CA GLN A 714 -62.28 -73.17 -9.88
C GLN A 714 -62.18 -72.33 -8.62
N ASN A 715 -61.94 -72.94 -7.46
CA ASN A 715 -61.73 -72.22 -6.20
C ASN A 715 -60.47 -71.34 -6.25
N GLU A 716 -59.40 -71.83 -6.88
CA GLU A 716 -58.15 -71.06 -7.11
C GLU A 716 -58.40 -69.87 -8.05
N ILE A 717 -59.15 -70.06 -9.15
CA ILE A 717 -59.58 -68.97 -10.05
C ILE A 717 -60.43 -67.95 -9.30
N LEU A 718 -61.38 -68.42 -8.47
CA LEU A 718 -62.24 -67.55 -7.68
C LEU A 718 -61.41 -66.72 -6.68
N TYR A 719 -60.40 -67.32 -6.05
CA TYR A 719 -59.44 -66.63 -5.19
C TYR A 719 -58.69 -65.55 -5.97
N HIS A 720 -58.09 -65.88 -7.12
CA HIS A 720 -57.36 -64.92 -7.95
C HIS A 720 -58.25 -63.77 -8.44
N LEU A 721 -59.49 -64.04 -8.86
CA LEU A 721 -60.45 -63.01 -9.26
C LEU A 721 -60.81 -62.08 -8.09
N THR A 722 -61.07 -62.63 -6.89
CA THR A 722 -61.36 -61.82 -5.69
C THR A 722 -60.17 -60.93 -5.32
N ALA A 723 -58.98 -61.52 -5.34
CA ALA A 723 -57.76 -60.89 -4.91
C ALA A 723 -57.35 -59.79 -5.91
N LEU A 724 -57.62 -59.98 -7.20
CA LEU A 724 -57.44 -58.97 -8.24
C LEU A 724 -58.44 -57.82 -8.09
N GLU A 725 -59.72 -58.10 -7.84
CA GLU A 725 -60.75 -57.08 -7.61
C GLU A 725 -60.43 -56.20 -6.40
N LEU A 726 -60.05 -56.82 -5.28
CA LEU A 726 -59.73 -56.12 -4.03
C LEU A 726 -58.47 -55.24 -4.13
N GLN A 727 -57.51 -55.59 -4.99
CA GLN A 727 -56.30 -54.80 -5.21
C GLN A 727 -56.42 -53.75 -6.30
N ARG A 728 -57.24 -53.99 -7.33
CA ARG A 728 -57.42 -53.07 -8.44
C ARG A 728 -57.91 -51.71 -7.98
N ASP A 729 -58.89 -51.67 -7.07
CA ASP A 729 -59.52 -50.42 -6.65
C ASP A 729 -58.59 -49.47 -5.88
N PRO A 730 -57.84 -49.91 -4.85
CA PRO A 730 -56.80 -49.09 -4.22
C PRO A 730 -55.71 -48.66 -5.21
N TRP A 731 -55.25 -49.58 -6.07
CA TRP A 731 -54.25 -49.28 -7.09
C TRP A 731 -54.74 -48.20 -8.08
N ALA A 732 -55.95 -48.33 -8.61
CA ALA A 732 -56.50 -47.36 -9.56
C ALA A 732 -56.68 -45.96 -8.94
N LYS A 733 -57.05 -45.90 -7.65
CA LYS A 733 -57.07 -44.64 -6.91
C LYS A 733 -55.67 -44.02 -6.81
N GLN A 734 -54.65 -44.82 -6.52
CA GLN A 734 -53.26 -44.37 -6.44
C GLN A 734 -52.72 -43.91 -7.81
N VAL A 735 -53.03 -44.62 -8.89
CA VAL A 735 -52.70 -44.22 -10.28
C VAL A 735 -53.33 -42.85 -10.59
N ASN A 736 -54.62 -42.69 -10.30
CA ASN A 736 -55.35 -41.45 -10.59
C ASN A 736 -54.82 -40.26 -9.74
N GLN A 737 -54.53 -40.47 -8.46
CA GLN A 737 -53.91 -39.46 -7.61
C GLN A 737 -52.54 -39.02 -8.14
N THR A 738 -51.69 -39.99 -8.52
CA THR A 738 -50.36 -39.72 -9.08
C THR A 738 -50.46 -39.00 -10.43
N LEU A 739 -51.39 -39.40 -11.30
CA LEU A 739 -51.65 -38.74 -12.58
C LEU A 739 -52.09 -37.29 -12.39
N ASN A 740 -53.02 -37.02 -11.48
CA ASN A 740 -53.48 -35.65 -11.20
C ASN A 740 -52.36 -34.79 -10.63
N HIS A 741 -51.50 -35.36 -9.77
CA HIS A 741 -50.33 -34.66 -9.25
C HIS A 741 -49.35 -34.30 -10.40
N LEU A 742 -49.04 -35.23 -11.30
CA LEU A 742 -48.18 -34.96 -12.46
C LEU A 742 -48.79 -33.93 -13.41
N LYS A 743 -50.11 -33.95 -13.65
CA LYS A 743 -50.80 -32.91 -14.45
C LYS A 743 -50.67 -31.53 -13.82
N SER A 744 -50.80 -31.44 -12.50
CA SER A 744 -50.59 -30.17 -11.77
C SER A 744 -49.15 -29.68 -11.91
N ILE A 745 -48.17 -30.57 -11.79
CA ILE A 745 -46.75 -30.24 -11.96
C ILE A 745 -46.48 -29.75 -13.39
N GLN A 746 -46.98 -30.47 -14.40
CA GLN A 746 -46.83 -30.12 -15.80
C GLN A 746 -47.43 -28.75 -16.12
N SER A 747 -48.64 -28.46 -15.63
CA SER A 747 -49.28 -27.16 -15.77
C SER A 747 -48.49 -26.03 -15.08
N TYR A 748 -47.88 -26.31 -13.92
CA TYR A 748 -46.98 -25.36 -13.28
C TYR A 748 -45.74 -25.08 -14.13
N LEU A 749 -45.09 -26.12 -14.66
CA LEU A 749 -43.91 -25.98 -15.52
C LEU A 749 -44.23 -25.17 -16.78
N GLU A 750 -45.36 -25.44 -17.44
CA GLU A 750 -45.79 -24.70 -18.63
C GLU A 750 -46.01 -23.20 -18.37
N ASN A 751 -46.53 -22.86 -17.19
CA ASN A 751 -46.84 -21.47 -16.84
C ASN A 751 -45.67 -20.72 -16.20
N LYS A 752 -44.82 -21.40 -15.42
CA LYS A 752 -43.83 -20.76 -14.53
C LYS A 752 -42.37 -21.10 -14.83
N ALA A 753 -42.05 -22.19 -15.53
CA ALA A 753 -40.65 -22.56 -15.76
C ALA A 753 -39.88 -21.48 -16.53
N GLY A 754 -40.50 -20.87 -17.56
CA GLY A 754 -39.89 -19.77 -18.32
C GLY A 754 -39.60 -18.54 -17.47
N GLU A 755 -40.52 -18.16 -16.57
CA GLU A 755 -40.37 -17.03 -15.65
C GLU A 755 -39.26 -17.29 -14.62
N ILE A 756 -39.23 -18.49 -14.02
CA ILE A 756 -38.20 -18.91 -13.06
C ILE A 756 -36.81 -18.88 -13.72
N CYS A 757 -36.68 -19.50 -14.90
CA CYS A 757 -35.41 -19.48 -15.64
C CYS A 757 -34.97 -18.05 -15.96
N HIS A 758 -35.89 -17.18 -16.39
CA HIS A 758 -35.58 -15.78 -16.68
C HIS A 758 -35.12 -15.01 -15.43
N ASN A 759 -35.84 -15.14 -14.32
CA ASN A 759 -35.55 -14.40 -13.09
C ASN A 759 -34.21 -14.84 -12.47
N MET A 760 -33.98 -16.15 -12.33
CA MET A 760 -32.71 -16.67 -11.80
C MET A 760 -31.52 -16.33 -12.71
N THR A 761 -31.73 -16.36 -14.04
CA THR A 761 -30.70 -15.94 -15.00
C THR A 761 -30.40 -14.45 -14.85
N ARG A 762 -31.41 -13.61 -14.62
CA ARG A 762 -31.22 -12.18 -14.39
C ARG A 762 -30.40 -11.92 -13.12
N ASP A 763 -30.75 -12.55 -12.00
CA ASP A 763 -30.02 -12.40 -10.74
C ASP A 763 -28.55 -12.84 -10.88
N TYR A 764 -28.30 -13.94 -11.60
CA TYR A 764 -26.97 -14.40 -11.93
C TYR A 764 -26.19 -13.37 -12.76
N ARG A 765 -26.79 -12.83 -13.83
CA ARG A 765 -26.16 -11.78 -14.67
C ARG A 765 -25.87 -10.50 -13.87
N ASP A 766 -26.79 -10.09 -13.02
CA ASP A 766 -26.66 -8.90 -12.18
C ASP A 766 -25.52 -9.09 -11.16
N ARG A 767 -25.34 -10.29 -10.62
CA ARG A 767 -24.18 -10.65 -9.78
C ARG A 767 -22.85 -10.51 -10.52
N LEU A 768 -22.75 -11.01 -11.76
CA LEU A 768 -21.54 -10.88 -12.58
C LEU A 768 -21.20 -9.40 -12.84
N LYS A 769 -22.21 -8.59 -13.18
CA LYS A 769 -22.04 -7.14 -13.36
C LYS A 769 -21.68 -6.42 -12.06
N ALA A 770 -22.20 -6.88 -10.93
CA ALA A 770 -21.91 -6.32 -9.61
C ALA A 770 -20.43 -6.46 -9.24
N TYR A 771 -19.77 -7.58 -9.56
CA TYR A 771 -18.33 -7.73 -9.33
C TYR A 771 -17.51 -6.71 -10.12
N LEU A 772 -17.85 -6.53 -11.40
CA LEU A 772 -17.14 -5.60 -12.28
C LEU A 772 -17.36 -4.14 -11.86
N THR A 773 -18.57 -3.77 -11.45
CA THR A 773 -18.87 -2.40 -10.96
C THR A 773 -18.25 -2.12 -9.59
N THR A 774 -18.26 -3.09 -8.67
CA THR A 774 -17.61 -2.98 -7.35
C THR A 774 -16.09 -2.85 -7.47
N SER A 775 -15.49 -3.49 -8.49
CA SER A 775 -14.05 -3.39 -8.76
C SER A 775 -13.58 -1.95 -8.97
N LYS A 776 -14.38 -1.13 -9.68
CA LYS A 776 -14.11 0.29 -9.91
C LYS A 776 -14.04 1.07 -8.60
N ALA A 777 -15.08 0.96 -7.77
CA ALA A 777 -15.15 1.68 -6.49
C ALA A 777 -14.03 1.23 -5.53
N THR A 778 -13.74 -0.06 -5.51
CA THR A 778 -12.64 -0.63 -4.71
C THR A 778 -11.29 -0.09 -5.19
N MET A 779 -11.08 -0.03 -6.49
CA MET A 779 -9.85 0.48 -7.09
C MET A 779 -9.67 1.98 -6.85
N GLU A 780 -10.73 2.79 -6.99
CA GLU A 780 -10.71 4.22 -6.69
C GLU A 780 -10.37 4.49 -5.22
N SER A 781 -10.95 3.75 -4.28
CA SER A 781 -10.61 3.89 -2.86
C SER A 781 -9.21 3.36 -2.53
N GLN A 782 -8.80 2.21 -3.08
CA GLN A 782 -7.46 1.66 -2.83
C GLN A 782 -6.35 2.53 -3.43
N LEU A 783 -6.59 3.14 -4.58
CA LEU A 783 -5.66 4.09 -5.18
C LEU A 783 -5.66 5.43 -4.44
N GLY A 784 -6.82 5.94 -4.05
CA GLY A 784 -6.95 7.24 -3.40
C GLY A 784 -6.45 7.28 -1.95
N ASP A 785 -6.78 6.30 -1.11
CA ASP A 785 -6.57 6.41 0.34
C ASP A 785 -5.34 5.66 0.84
N THR A 786 -5.05 4.52 0.20
CA THR A 786 -4.09 3.55 0.73
C THR A 786 -2.78 3.49 -0.07
N THR A 787 -2.65 4.18 -1.21
CA THR A 787 -1.38 4.24 -1.96
C THR A 787 -0.28 4.90 -1.14
N THR A 788 0.97 4.71 -1.57
CA THR A 788 2.17 5.26 -0.92
C THR A 788 1.93 6.70 -0.52
N LYS A 789 2.04 6.98 0.77
CA LYS A 789 1.96 8.37 1.23
C LYS A 789 3.14 9.14 0.66
N CYS A 790 2.94 10.41 0.32
CA CYS A 790 4.03 11.21 -0.25
C CYS A 790 4.88 11.96 0.78
N ARG A 791 4.73 11.63 2.08
CA ARG A 791 5.57 12.19 3.14
C ARG A 791 7.09 12.03 2.92
N PRO A 792 7.61 10.89 2.41
CA PRO A 792 9.04 10.76 2.13
C PRO A 792 9.57 11.80 1.13
N PHE A 793 8.75 12.20 0.15
CA PHE A 793 9.10 13.26 -0.80
C PHE A 793 9.22 14.62 -0.10
N TYR A 794 8.32 14.91 0.84
CA TYR A 794 8.42 16.11 1.67
C TYR A 794 9.64 16.07 2.59
N ASP A 795 9.92 14.93 3.23
CA ASP A 795 11.06 14.79 4.14
C ASP A 795 12.40 15.01 3.39
N THR A 796 12.50 14.58 2.12
CA THR A 796 13.65 14.90 1.26
C THR A 796 13.79 16.40 0.99
N PHE A 797 12.67 17.08 0.71
CA PHE A 797 12.64 18.53 0.51
C PHE A 797 12.98 19.28 1.82
N ASP A 798 12.44 18.86 2.95
CA ASP A 798 12.65 19.45 4.27
C ASP A 798 14.13 19.35 4.70
N ALA A 799 14.75 18.21 4.46
CA ALA A 799 16.17 18.02 4.70
C ALA A 799 17.03 18.90 3.79
N SER A 800 16.64 19.03 2.51
CA SER A 800 17.37 19.87 1.53
C SER A 800 17.29 21.36 1.88
N ARG A 801 16.11 21.88 2.28
CA ARG A 801 15.99 23.27 2.75
C ARG A 801 16.74 23.52 4.05
N THR A 802 16.69 22.56 4.98
CA THR A 802 17.39 22.67 6.27
C THR A 802 18.89 22.66 6.08
N PHE A 803 19.42 21.80 5.21
CA PHE A 803 20.83 21.77 4.86
C PHE A 803 21.29 23.10 4.25
N LEU A 804 20.57 23.63 3.27
CA LEU A 804 20.93 24.89 2.62
C LEU A 804 20.88 26.07 3.60
N CYS A 805 19.77 26.23 4.32
CA CYS A 805 19.53 27.42 5.13
C CYS A 805 20.26 27.37 6.47
N ARG A 806 20.17 26.25 7.19
CA ARG A 806 20.73 26.12 8.54
C ARG A 806 22.19 25.70 8.57
N ASN A 807 22.65 24.94 7.55
CA ASN A 807 24.05 24.46 7.51
C ASN A 807 24.95 25.23 6.53
N MET A 808 24.42 26.21 5.79
CA MET A 808 25.24 27.10 4.95
C MET A 808 24.93 28.58 5.21
N VAL A 809 23.69 29.03 4.96
CA VAL A 809 23.32 30.46 5.02
C VAL A 809 23.49 31.03 6.44
N ASP A 810 23.02 30.32 7.47
CA ASP A 810 23.17 30.74 8.88
C ASP A 810 24.63 30.97 9.28
N PHE A 811 25.58 30.17 8.79
CA PHE A 811 27.00 30.36 9.10
C PHE A 811 27.62 31.57 8.38
N ILE A 812 27.18 31.89 7.16
CA ILE A 812 27.60 33.10 6.43
C ILE A 812 27.09 34.35 7.17
N ASN A 813 25.82 34.34 7.59
CA ASN A 813 25.23 35.42 8.37
C ASN A 813 25.89 35.57 9.74
N GLY A 814 26.18 34.45 10.39
CA GLY A 814 26.97 34.38 11.60
C GLY A 814 28.32 35.07 11.47
N LEU A 815 29.06 34.72 10.42
CA LEU A 815 30.38 35.30 10.15
C LEU A 815 30.29 36.82 9.96
N THR A 816 29.27 37.31 9.26
CA THR A 816 29.00 38.75 9.12
C THR A 816 28.78 39.43 10.48
N PHE A 817 27.99 38.82 11.36
CA PHE A 817 27.71 39.37 12.70
C PHE A 817 28.97 39.44 13.58
N PHE A 818 29.81 38.40 13.57
CA PHE A 818 31.04 38.43 14.37
C PHE A 818 32.12 39.35 13.79
N ILE A 819 32.15 39.58 12.47
CA ILE A 819 32.97 40.66 11.88
C ILE A 819 32.47 42.02 12.34
N PHE A 820 31.15 42.25 12.31
CA PHE A 820 30.54 43.48 12.81
C PHE A 820 30.93 43.74 14.28
N LEU A 821 30.79 42.72 15.14
CA LEU A 821 31.15 42.80 16.55
C LEU A 821 32.63 43.12 16.73
N THR A 822 33.51 42.51 15.93
CA THR A 822 34.95 42.79 15.95
C THR A 822 35.25 44.25 15.61
N LEU A 823 34.63 44.79 14.55
CA LEU A 823 34.79 46.20 14.15
C LEU A 823 34.26 47.15 15.22
N LEU A 824 33.12 46.84 15.84
CA LEU A 824 32.56 47.61 16.95
C LEU A 824 33.52 47.66 18.14
N LEU A 825 34.07 46.50 18.52
CA LEU A 825 35.02 46.38 19.63
C LEU A 825 36.33 47.11 19.34
N TRP A 826 36.79 47.13 18.09
CA TRP A 826 37.94 47.94 17.67
C TRP A 826 37.65 49.44 17.69
N ALA A 827 36.46 49.86 17.26
CA ALA A 827 36.01 51.25 17.32
C ALA A 827 35.94 51.80 18.76
N ILE A 828 35.61 50.95 19.73
CA ILE A 828 35.60 51.28 21.16
C ILE A 828 37.02 51.20 21.76
N GLY A 829 37.77 50.13 21.49
CA GLY A 829 39.07 49.87 22.11
C GLY A 829 40.18 50.83 21.68
N THR A 830 40.16 51.27 20.42
CA THR A 830 41.19 52.16 19.85
C THR A 830 41.28 53.51 20.57
N PRO A 831 40.19 54.31 20.69
CA PRO A 831 40.26 55.60 21.38
C PRO A 831 40.57 55.45 22.88
N VAL A 832 40.05 54.41 23.54
CA VAL A 832 40.33 54.13 24.95
C VAL A 832 41.83 53.87 25.17
N GLY A 833 42.44 53.05 24.32
CA GLY A 833 43.85 52.73 24.44
C GLY A 833 44.78 53.87 24.02
N LEU A 834 44.43 54.65 22.99
CA LEU A 834 45.17 55.87 22.65
C LEU A 834 45.13 56.90 23.78
N ASN A 835 43.98 57.08 24.42
CA ASN A 835 43.84 57.93 25.60
C ASN A 835 44.68 57.39 26.78
N LEU A 836 44.69 56.06 26.99
CA LEU A 836 45.52 55.41 28.02
C LEU A 836 47.02 55.70 27.83
N ILE A 837 47.52 55.74 26.59
CA ILE A 837 48.91 56.17 26.30
C ILE A 837 49.14 57.61 26.77
N THR A 838 48.21 58.52 26.50
CA THR A 838 48.36 59.94 26.93
C THR A 838 48.33 60.09 28.44
N VAL A 839 47.38 59.43 29.12
CA VAL A 839 47.23 59.45 30.58
C VAL A 839 48.47 58.87 31.25
N GLN A 840 48.99 57.75 30.74
CA GLN A 840 50.21 57.14 31.25
C GLN A 840 51.43 58.05 31.03
N THR A 841 51.55 58.70 29.87
CA THR A 841 52.63 59.66 29.59
C THR A 841 52.60 60.85 30.55
N ARG A 842 51.41 61.41 30.83
CA ARG A 842 51.22 62.50 31.79
C ARG A 842 51.57 62.08 33.22
N LEU A 843 51.06 60.94 33.68
CA LEU A 843 51.38 60.38 35.02
C LEU A 843 52.89 60.18 35.20
N ASN A 844 53.57 59.64 34.20
CA ASN A 844 55.02 59.40 34.26
C ASN A 844 55.83 60.70 34.34
N VAL A 845 55.46 61.71 33.55
CA VAL A 845 56.15 63.01 33.56
C VAL A 845 55.95 63.71 34.90
N MET A 846 54.74 63.64 35.47
CA MET A 846 54.44 64.14 36.81
C MET A 846 55.27 63.41 37.88
N GLN A 847 55.32 62.08 37.86
CA GLN A 847 56.13 61.28 38.79
C GLN A 847 57.64 61.57 38.66
N ALA A 848 58.15 61.74 37.43
CA ALA A 848 59.55 62.08 37.18
C ALA A 848 59.89 63.50 37.66
N ALA A 849 58.99 64.47 37.47
CA ALA A 849 59.13 65.82 38.01
C ALA A 849 59.12 65.82 39.55
N GLN A 850 58.23 65.04 40.18
CA GLN A 850 58.21 64.82 41.63
C GLN A 850 59.53 64.20 42.13
N ALA A 851 60.06 63.18 41.47
CA ALA A 851 61.34 62.55 41.83
C ALA A 851 62.54 63.53 41.74
N ARG A 852 62.57 64.37 40.68
CA ARG A 852 63.58 65.43 40.54
C ARG A 852 63.48 66.51 41.63
N SER A 853 62.25 66.89 42.01
CA SER A 853 62.03 67.86 43.09
C SER A 853 62.51 67.34 44.46
N LYS A 854 62.19 66.08 44.80
CA LYS A 854 62.69 65.40 46.01
C LYS A 854 64.22 65.29 46.01
N GLY A 855 64.83 65.05 44.84
CA GLY A 855 66.28 65.04 44.66
C GLY A 855 66.95 66.42 44.83
N ARG A 856 66.30 67.51 44.39
CA ARG A 856 66.77 68.89 44.61
C ARG A 856 66.64 69.34 46.07
N HIS A 857 65.55 69.02 46.76
CA HIS A 857 65.43 69.30 48.20
C HIS A 857 66.52 68.56 49.00
N ARG A 858 66.79 67.29 48.70
CA ARG A 858 67.91 66.54 49.32
C ARG A 858 69.31 67.12 49.03
N ARG A 859 69.48 67.87 47.94
CA ARG A 859 70.75 68.52 47.55
C ARG A 859 70.89 69.92 48.15
N SER A 860 69.77 70.61 48.41
CA SER A 860 69.73 71.92 49.08
C SER A 860 69.99 71.84 50.58
N ASP A 861 69.69 70.70 51.23
CA ASP A 861 70.04 70.43 52.63
C ASP A 861 71.51 70.04 52.85
N ARG A 862 72.37 70.10 51.81
CA ARG A 862 73.80 69.79 51.91
C ARG A 862 74.68 70.86 51.25
N SER A 863 75.06 71.91 52.00
CA SER A 863 76.41 72.57 52.07
C SER A 863 76.38 74.09 52.31
N PRO A 864 77.47 74.76 52.79
CA PRO A 864 78.66 74.27 53.53
C PRO A 864 79.10 75.18 54.72
N GLU A 865 79.82 74.66 55.72
CA GLU A 865 80.61 75.47 56.66
C GLU A 865 82.05 74.95 56.78
N HIS A 866 83.00 75.86 56.54
CA HIS A 866 84.44 75.88 56.89
C HIS A 866 85.34 74.72 56.39
N GLU A 867 86.59 74.91 55.94
CA GLU A 867 87.60 75.87 56.37
C GLU A 867 88.75 75.96 55.36
N GLN A 868 89.47 77.10 55.45
CA GLN A 868 90.74 77.44 54.80
C GLN A 868 91.81 76.32 54.96
N ARG A 869 92.81 76.15 54.09
CA ARG A 869 93.94 77.09 53.91
C ARG A 869 94.99 76.51 52.94
N SER A 870 95.61 77.41 52.18
CA SER A 870 96.99 77.37 51.65
C SER A 870 97.32 76.53 50.40
N GLY A 871 98.05 77.17 49.46
CA GLY A 871 99.18 76.49 48.82
C GLY A 871 99.26 76.43 47.28
N SER A 872 99.29 77.59 46.62
CA SER A 872 100.28 77.99 45.58
C SER A 872 100.78 77.01 44.48
N ARG A 873 100.92 77.58 43.26
CA ARG A 873 101.60 77.13 42.02
C ARG A 873 100.77 76.18 41.15
N GLY A 874 100.56 76.41 39.86
CA GLY A 874 101.22 77.27 38.89
C GLY A 874 101.41 76.49 37.58
N ARG A 875 101.26 77.20 36.44
CA ARG A 875 101.66 76.84 35.06
C ARG A 875 100.69 76.08 34.12
N LYS A 876 100.22 76.87 33.15
CA LYS A 876 100.08 76.61 31.71
C LYS A 876 101.03 75.52 31.14
N LYS A 877 100.52 74.64 30.27
CA LYS A 877 100.75 74.65 28.80
C LYS A 877 100.23 73.37 28.13
N GLN A 878 99.35 73.58 27.14
CA GLN A 878 99.42 73.14 25.75
C GLN A 878 100.37 71.99 25.33
N ARG A 879 99.80 71.14 24.45
CA ARG A 879 100.35 70.59 23.19
C ARG A 879 100.82 69.12 23.13
N THR A 880 100.08 68.37 22.29
CA THR A 880 100.51 67.46 21.20
C THR A 880 101.17 66.10 21.47
N SER A 881 100.54 65.09 20.83
CA SER A 881 101.08 63.97 20.05
C SER A 881 102.08 63.01 20.70
N SER A 882 101.78 61.71 20.68
CA SER A 882 102.27 60.79 19.61
C SER A 882 102.02 59.32 19.96
N SER A 883 101.92 58.56 18.87
CA SER A 883 101.95 57.10 18.66
C SER A 883 102.75 56.21 19.62
N ALA A 884 102.29 54.96 19.83
CA ALA A 884 103.03 53.73 19.46
C ALA A 884 102.38 52.41 19.97
N THR A 885 101.90 51.61 19.01
CA THR A 885 102.30 50.21 18.72
C THR A 885 101.77 48.98 19.52
N SER A 886 101.39 47.99 18.69
CA SER A 886 101.31 46.52 18.87
C SER A 886 99.94 45.94 19.27
N GLY A 887 99.38 44.92 18.63
CA GLY A 887 99.79 44.14 17.45
C GLY A 887 98.88 42.92 17.26
N ARG A 888 98.81 42.42 16.00
CA ARG A 888 98.23 41.14 15.50
C ARG A 888 96.70 40.99 15.60
N SER A 889 95.97 40.28 14.72
CA SER A 889 96.13 39.62 13.40
C SER A 889 94.84 38.77 13.30
N GLY A 890 94.06 38.65 12.22
CA GLY A 890 94.11 39.19 10.88
C GLY A 890 92.84 38.81 10.10
N LYS A 891 92.68 39.47 8.94
CA LYS A 891 92.13 39.01 7.64
C LYS A 891 90.79 38.22 7.62
N ARG A 892 89.82 38.53 6.74
CA ARG A 892 89.77 39.42 5.58
C ARG A 892 88.31 39.49 5.08
N ASP A 893 87.92 40.68 4.62
CA ASP A 893 86.81 40.96 3.70
C ASP A 893 86.99 40.20 2.34
N GLN A 894 86.12 40.17 1.34
CA GLN A 894 85.16 41.14 0.82
C GLN A 894 84.40 40.54 -0.38
N SER A 895 83.20 41.06 -0.64
CA SER A 895 82.55 41.41 -1.92
C SER A 895 82.88 40.70 -3.26
N ARG A 896 81.80 40.18 -3.89
CA ARG A 896 81.11 40.63 -5.13
C ARG A 896 81.88 40.83 -6.47
N GLU A 897 81.17 40.43 -7.55
CA GLU A 897 81.32 40.73 -9.01
C GLU A 897 82.24 39.79 -9.83
N ARG A 898 82.04 39.47 -11.13
CA ARG A 898 80.92 39.42 -12.10
C ARG A 898 81.53 38.76 -13.37
N SER A 899 80.83 37.80 -14.00
CA SER A 899 80.85 37.40 -15.45
C SER A 899 82.17 37.20 -16.24
N THR A 900 82.37 36.04 -16.91
CA THR A 900 82.09 35.80 -18.37
C THR A 900 82.38 34.36 -18.86
N SER A 901 81.48 33.89 -19.73
CA SER A 901 81.42 32.81 -20.75
C SER A 901 82.62 31.92 -21.17
N SER A 902 82.31 30.65 -21.51
CA SER A 902 82.73 30.01 -22.79
C SER A 902 81.90 28.75 -23.17
N THR A 903 81.35 28.75 -24.41
CA THR A 903 81.20 27.63 -25.40
C THR A 903 80.43 26.34 -25.08
N ALA A 904 79.76 25.58 -25.98
CA ALA A 904 78.98 25.75 -27.22
C ALA A 904 78.65 24.33 -27.78
N ARG A 905 77.35 23.94 -27.89
CA ARG A 905 76.68 22.93 -28.80
C ARG A 905 77.23 21.47 -28.94
N PRO A 906 76.46 20.47 -29.48
CA PRO A 906 75.40 20.51 -30.54
C PRO A 906 74.09 19.68 -30.36
N LYS A 907 72.93 20.32 -30.66
CA LYS A 907 71.86 20.05 -31.68
C LYS A 907 71.60 18.60 -32.27
N PRO A 908 70.42 18.34 -32.91
CA PRO A 908 69.07 17.96 -32.41
C PRO A 908 68.56 16.64 -33.13
N PRO A 909 67.27 16.22 -33.24
CA PRO A 909 66.07 16.95 -33.72
C PRO A 909 64.78 16.73 -32.89
N LEU A 910 63.77 17.55 -33.24
CA LEU A 910 62.30 17.46 -33.05
C LEU A 910 61.73 16.50 -32.00
#